data_AF-C9RQA2-F1
#
_entry.id   AF-C9RQA2-F1
#
_cell.length_a   1.000
_cell.length_b   1.000
_cell.length_c   1.000
_cell.angle_alpha   90.00
_cell.angle_beta   90.00
_cell.angle_gamma   90.00
#
_symmetry.space_group_name_H-M   'P 1'
#
loop_
_entity.id
_entity.type
_entity.pdbx_description
1 polymer ?
#
loop_
_entity_poly.entity_id
_entity_poly.type
_entity_poly.pdbx_seq_one_letter_code
_entity_poly.pdbx_strand_id
1 'polypeptide(L)'
;MPMLPKFKAQVPFKRYALLWMALFASSAALAEPINLAQLEEDYVAQSGDTLTDTLSSAYMLSIADGAEVVLKNAVVVREGYEGGAGIICEGSCTIFLEDSNFVKSNQSSPGIHIPEGHTLVIDGPGSLDVRSDDFAAGIGSGYYYSDCGDIEIRGGVITAVGGSSSAGIGGGHVGSVCGNIVISGGEVTAKGGGEAAAIGCSHHGKCGDVTITSGVTKVVAEKGVGAVSGIGLGDIGIHGKVTIDGVEIEKAPDSVFTFVPGNFWAIKFNKNHDDATGTMDNQKAIYRATAILAKNTFVLNGWMFVGWNTSADGKGVSYGDRAEVNCHARNVGDTVTLYAQWKELADLAWATIDDVRPYYFLDEKNPVPVAYSVTSLDGKKLKEGTDYKVVVTKDQNEVGANAITSAGDYVFTVKGVGDYKGSQSFKFTVSAGNVVKLSLLTSDYVARKGDILTGKLADSYKVSIEADATIKIKNAVIDSVDEGVYKCDWDKPSWSGLTCKGNCTIILDGDNIAKGHCWTSAGIYVPQGSTLTIDGKGSLETSAGGWGAGIGGVGQSSKSGNVVILDGTIKATGKHSSAGIGGSNDGQNGSITIKGGFVTAIGNGGAAGIGGGYSSGSGENSAITITGGTVIAEGGENAPAIGGGLYSVNNVIKIGGGNITAKGGYASAGIGCSKVSDYNGFGTMCATVEISGGSVVSEAGTNAGAAIGGGRGAVLISGGDVTATGTYEVPGICSEDSVVISGGAVTAVGGRDAPGIGGAGFVASEYKTFGDIIITGGTVKSTGGRYSSGLGAGIYSHGGNIIITPDVVMVYVDVDAEHADDSPYSVGTANSNSTLGKLIVDGEEWTYRTEKPFIYYGRGYKDTTIIDVGPVDIARSKTIGGNPRMVNLKKTYNALGRIVNDGRKVRGAYYRKKFLAP
;
A
#
# COMPACT_ATOMS: atom_id res chain seq x y z
N MET A 1 19.94 58.68 -17.11
CA MET A 1 19.30 59.76 -17.88
C MET A 1 17.79 59.49 -17.90
N PRO A 2 16.95 60.53 -17.75
CA PRO A 2 16.31 60.88 -16.46
C PRO A 2 14.80 60.56 -16.45
N MET A 3 14.21 60.19 -15.30
CA MET A 3 13.48 61.04 -14.33
C MET A 3 12.31 61.87 -14.88
N LEU A 4 11.22 61.83 -14.08
CA LEU A 4 10.05 62.74 -13.93
C LEU A 4 8.71 62.28 -14.54
N PRO A 5 7.56 62.62 -13.93
CA PRO A 5 7.20 62.42 -12.52
C PRO A 5 5.74 61.95 -12.31
N LYS A 6 5.47 61.55 -11.06
CA LYS A 6 4.13 61.48 -10.45
C LYS A 6 3.32 62.75 -10.74
N PHE A 7 2.17 62.63 -11.42
CA PHE A 7 1.08 63.59 -11.28
C PHE A 7 0.01 63.01 -10.37
N LYS A 8 0.03 63.45 -9.11
CA LYS A 8 -1.20 63.59 -8.32
C LYS A 8 -2.00 64.71 -8.97
N ALA A 9 -3.19 64.40 -9.47
CA ALA A 9 -4.22 65.40 -9.70
C ALA A 9 -5.52 64.85 -9.12
N GLN A 10 -5.81 65.22 -7.87
CA GLN A 10 -7.18 65.39 -7.42
C GLN A 10 -7.79 66.46 -8.32
N VAL A 11 -8.80 66.08 -9.11
CA VAL A 11 -9.71 67.05 -9.76
C VAL A 11 -11.11 66.70 -9.27
N PRO A 12 -11.83 67.65 -8.64
CA PRO A 12 -13.08 67.35 -7.96
C PRO A 12 -14.22 67.14 -8.96
N PHE A 13 -15.09 66.19 -8.62
CA PHE A 13 -16.50 66.09 -9.00
C PHE A 13 -17.12 67.49 -9.19
N LYS A 14 -17.20 67.98 -10.44
CA LYS A 14 -18.11 69.07 -10.91
C LYS A 14 -17.76 69.56 -12.33
N ARG A 15 -17.54 68.69 -13.33
CA ARG A 15 -17.55 69.13 -14.76
C ARG A 15 -18.14 68.16 -15.77
N TYR A 16 -18.51 66.93 -15.42
CA TYR A 16 -19.17 66.01 -16.37
C TYR A 16 -20.69 66.18 -16.47
N ALA A 17 -21.35 66.82 -15.49
CA ALA A 17 -22.79 67.12 -15.57
C ALA A 17 -23.14 68.20 -16.63
N LEU A 18 -22.18 69.02 -17.07
CA LEU A 18 -22.42 70.06 -18.09
C LEU A 18 -21.98 69.65 -19.50
N LEU A 19 -21.22 68.55 -19.67
CA LEU A 19 -20.82 68.07 -21.00
C LEU A 19 -21.80 67.03 -21.58
N TRP A 20 -22.60 66.38 -20.73
CA TRP A 20 -23.68 65.47 -21.17
C TRP A 20 -24.93 66.19 -21.72
N MET A 21 -25.19 67.44 -21.31
CA MET A 21 -26.28 68.24 -21.87
C MET A 21 -25.94 68.92 -23.22
N ALA A 22 -24.71 68.81 -23.73
CA ALA A 22 -24.25 69.63 -24.86
C ALA A 22 -24.01 68.87 -26.18
N LEU A 23 -24.32 67.57 -26.26
CA LEU A 23 -24.15 66.79 -27.50
C LEU A 23 -25.43 66.19 -28.11
N PHE A 24 -26.61 66.51 -27.56
CA PHE A 24 -27.91 66.21 -28.17
C PHE A 24 -28.70 67.47 -28.60
N ALA A 25 -28.01 68.58 -28.83
CA ALA A 25 -28.61 69.72 -29.54
C ALA A 25 -28.52 69.52 -31.05
N SER A 26 -29.12 68.46 -31.59
CA SER A 26 -29.51 68.39 -33.00
C SER A 26 -30.96 67.96 -33.11
N SER A 27 -31.84 68.96 -33.10
CA SER A 27 -33.16 68.98 -33.75
C SER A 27 -33.97 67.67 -33.80
N ALA A 28 -34.11 66.97 -32.68
CA ALA A 28 -35.30 66.17 -32.42
C ALA A 28 -36.14 66.97 -31.44
N ALA A 29 -37.41 67.21 -31.77
CA ALA A 29 -38.36 67.66 -30.77
C ALA A 29 -38.27 66.69 -29.58
N LEU A 30 -38.19 67.20 -28.34
CA LEU A 30 -38.38 66.35 -27.16
C LEU A 30 -39.74 65.66 -27.36
N ALA A 31 -39.71 64.38 -27.69
CA ALA A 31 -40.93 63.59 -27.76
C ALA A 31 -41.63 63.74 -26.42
N GLU A 32 -42.94 64.02 -26.44
CA GLU A 32 -43.68 64.11 -25.19
C GLU A 32 -43.54 62.78 -24.44
N PRO A 33 -43.38 62.80 -23.10
CA PRO A 33 -43.31 61.58 -22.33
C PRO A 33 -44.51 60.68 -22.61
N ILE A 34 -44.25 59.39 -22.80
CA ILE A 34 -45.29 58.39 -22.98
C ILE A 34 -45.86 58.05 -21.61
N ASN A 35 -47.08 58.53 -21.35
CA ASN A 35 -47.80 58.22 -20.13
C ASN A 35 -48.38 56.79 -20.21
N LEU A 36 -47.78 55.85 -19.49
CA LEU A 36 -48.17 54.45 -19.51
C LEU A 36 -49.62 54.21 -19.02
N ALA A 37 -50.17 55.14 -18.21
CA ALA A 37 -51.55 55.03 -17.72
C ALA A 37 -52.61 55.37 -18.79
N GLN A 38 -52.20 55.94 -19.93
CA GLN A 38 -53.09 56.31 -21.03
C GLN A 38 -53.04 55.33 -22.21
N LEU A 39 -52.22 54.28 -22.13
CA LEU A 39 -52.14 53.27 -23.18
C LEU A 39 -53.41 52.41 -23.19
N GLU A 40 -53.94 52.15 -24.38
CA GLU A 40 -55.12 51.30 -24.62
C GLU A 40 -54.78 49.99 -25.35
N GLU A 41 -53.50 49.74 -25.62
CA GLU A 41 -52.97 48.54 -26.27
C GLU A 41 -51.51 48.27 -25.83
N ASP A 42 -50.97 47.12 -26.23
CA ASP A 42 -49.56 46.78 -26.04
C ASP A 42 -48.66 47.83 -26.69
N TYR A 43 -47.55 48.18 -26.03
CA TYR A 43 -46.66 49.24 -26.50
C TYR A 43 -45.24 48.74 -26.69
N VAL A 44 -44.68 49.01 -27.87
CA VAL A 44 -43.27 48.75 -28.22
C VAL A 44 -42.52 50.07 -28.15
N ALA A 45 -41.81 50.30 -27.04
CA ALA A 45 -41.04 51.51 -26.81
C ALA A 45 -39.88 51.63 -27.82
N GLN A 46 -39.76 52.83 -28.38
CA GLN A 46 -38.78 53.19 -29.41
C GLN A 46 -37.65 54.03 -28.81
N SER A 47 -36.54 54.13 -29.55
CA SER A 47 -35.39 54.92 -29.09
C SER A 47 -35.76 56.39 -28.89
N GLY A 48 -35.44 56.93 -27.72
CA GLY A 48 -35.79 58.29 -27.29
C GLY A 48 -37.07 58.38 -26.45
N ASP A 49 -37.84 57.31 -26.30
CA ASP A 49 -39.04 57.31 -25.46
C ASP A 49 -38.70 57.54 -23.99
N THR A 50 -39.48 58.41 -23.34
CA THR A 50 -39.48 58.56 -21.88
C THR A 50 -40.81 58.02 -21.35
N LEU A 51 -40.76 56.90 -20.62
CA LEU A 51 -41.92 56.21 -20.09
C LEU A 51 -42.20 56.67 -18.65
N THR A 52 -43.42 57.11 -18.38
CA THR A 52 -43.85 57.61 -17.06
C THR A 52 -45.15 56.97 -16.58
N ASP A 53 -45.40 57.07 -15.28
CA ASP A 53 -46.63 56.60 -14.63
C ASP A 53 -46.82 55.07 -14.71
N THR A 54 -48.04 54.60 -14.38
CA THR A 54 -48.34 53.18 -14.18
C THR A 54 -48.99 52.55 -15.41
N LEU A 55 -48.39 51.49 -15.96
CA LEU A 55 -49.01 50.69 -17.01
C LEU A 55 -50.19 49.88 -16.45
N SER A 56 -51.31 49.87 -17.17
CA SER A 56 -52.42 48.95 -16.88
C SER A 56 -51.97 47.50 -17.03
N SER A 57 -52.36 46.63 -16.09
CA SER A 57 -51.96 45.20 -16.10
C SER A 57 -52.46 44.41 -17.31
N ALA A 58 -53.36 45.00 -18.11
CA ALA A 58 -53.89 44.42 -19.34
C ALA A 58 -52.91 44.47 -20.53
N TYR A 59 -51.91 45.35 -20.49
CA TYR A 59 -51.03 45.62 -21.64
C TYR A 59 -49.59 45.14 -21.40
N MET A 60 -48.88 44.86 -22.49
CA MET A 60 -47.47 44.52 -22.51
C MET A 60 -46.63 45.75 -22.86
N LEU A 61 -45.45 45.82 -22.24
CA LEU A 61 -44.41 46.77 -22.61
C LEU A 61 -43.20 46.00 -23.15
N SER A 62 -42.88 46.22 -24.42
CA SER A 62 -41.62 45.78 -25.00
C SER A 62 -40.73 46.98 -25.38
N ILE A 63 -39.45 46.74 -25.56
CA ILE A 63 -38.47 47.72 -26.04
C ILE A 63 -37.90 47.17 -27.35
N ALA A 64 -37.99 47.97 -28.40
CA ALA A 64 -37.50 47.58 -29.73
C ALA A 64 -36.00 47.27 -29.72
N ASP A 65 -35.57 46.39 -30.62
CA ASP A 65 -34.15 46.07 -30.81
C ASP A 65 -33.33 47.33 -31.16
N GLY A 66 -32.24 47.54 -30.43
CA GLY A 66 -31.36 48.71 -30.49
C GLY A 66 -31.90 49.97 -29.81
N ALA A 67 -33.09 49.95 -29.18
CA ALA A 67 -33.67 51.15 -28.60
C ALA A 67 -33.04 51.54 -27.25
N GLU A 68 -32.93 52.85 -27.05
CA GLU A 68 -32.55 53.47 -25.77
C GLU A 68 -33.77 54.21 -25.21
N VAL A 69 -34.24 53.81 -24.02
CA VAL A 69 -35.45 54.36 -23.40
C VAL A 69 -35.15 54.88 -22.00
N VAL A 70 -35.92 55.88 -21.56
CA VAL A 70 -35.85 56.41 -20.19
C VAL A 70 -37.05 55.91 -19.39
N LEU A 71 -36.80 55.27 -18.25
CA LEU A 71 -37.83 55.03 -17.23
C LEU A 71 -37.78 56.14 -16.20
N LYS A 72 -38.91 56.85 -16.02
CA LYS A 72 -39.03 57.96 -15.07
C LYS A 72 -40.33 57.89 -14.29
N ASN A 73 -40.24 57.48 -13.02
CA ASN A 73 -41.42 57.15 -12.20
C ASN A 73 -42.36 56.15 -12.91
N ALA A 74 -41.78 55.25 -13.71
CA ALA A 74 -42.51 54.22 -14.42
C ALA A 74 -42.82 53.05 -13.48
N VAL A 75 -44.08 52.61 -13.50
CA VAL A 75 -44.54 51.46 -12.72
C VAL A 75 -45.18 50.45 -13.66
N VAL A 76 -44.53 49.30 -13.83
CA VAL A 76 -44.99 48.23 -14.73
C VAL A 76 -45.33 47.01 -13.89
N VAL A 77 -46.61 46.66 -13.81
CA VAL A 77 -47.08 45.52 -13.01
C VAL A 77 -47.98 44.64 -13.86
N ARG A 78 -47.60 43.37 -14.01
CA ARG A 78 -48.43 42.34 -14.63
C ARG A 78 -49.23 41.61 -13.56
N GLU A 79 -50.53 41.44 -13.77
CA GLU A 79 -51.44 40.66 -12.91
C GLU A 79 -52.34 39.78 -13.79
N GLY A 80 -52.69 38.56 -13.35
CA GLY A 80 -53.63 37.68 -14.06
C GLY A 80 -53.07 36.32 -14.50
N TYR A 81 -53.86 35.58 -15.29
CA TYR A 81 -53.57 34.20 -15.71
C TYR A 81 -52.85 34.06 -17.06
N GLU A 82 -52.53 35.18 -17.71
CA GLU A 82 -51.79 35.22 -18.98
C GLU A 82 -50.37 35.71 -18.71
N GLY A 83 -49.39 34.82 -18.89
CA GLY A 83 -48.00 35.05 -18.51
C GLY A 83 -47.33 36.11 -19.37
N GLY A 84 -46.41 36.86 -18.79
CA GLY A 84 -45.56 37.80 -19.52
C GLY A 84 -44.55 38.50 -18.62
N ALA A 85 -43.35 38.76 -19.14
CA ALA A 85 -42.38 39.56 -18.42
C ALA A 85 -42.92 40.98 -18.18
N GLY A 86 -42.42 41.67 -17.14
CA GLY A 86 -42.79 43.06 -16.90
C GLY A 86 -42.36 43.95 -18.07
N ILE A 87 -41.08 43.84 -18.46
CA ILE A 87 -40.53 44.47 -19.66
C ILE A 87 -39.84 43.39 -20.51
N ILE A 88 -40.09 43.40 -21.82
CA ILE A 88 -39.44 42.50 -22.79
C ILE A 88 -38.56 43.32 -23.72
N CYS A 89 -37.27 43.01 -23.81
CA CYS A 89 -36.47 43.52 -24.92
C CYS A 89 -36.64 42.61 -26.14
N GLU A 90 -37.01 43.17 -27.28
CA GLU A 90 -37.19 42.41 -28.54
C GLU A 90 -35.84 42.01 -29.17
N GLY A 91 -34.78 42.72 -28.78
CA GLY A 91 -33.38 42.43 -29.09
C GLY A 91 -32.48 43.09 -28.06
N SER A 92 -31.35 43.67 -28.47
CA SER A 92 -30.51 44.42 -27.53
C SER A 92 -31.17 45.75 -27.17
N CYS A 93 -31.10 46.19 -25.92
CA CYS A 93 -31.82 47.39 -25.47
C CYS A 93 -31.05 48.11 -24.37
N THR A 94 -31.27 49.42 -24.25
CA THR A 94 -30.74 50.22 -23.13
C THR A 94 -31.87 50.89 -22.36
N ILE A 95 -31.85 50.73 -21.04
CA ILE A 95 -32.76 51.37 -20.10
C ILE A 95 -31.99 52.40 -19.26
N PHE A 96 -32.30 53.68 -19.45
CA PHE A 96 -31.82 54.77 -18.61
C PHE A 96 -32.81 55.06 -17.47
N LEU A 97 -32.32 55.09 -16.24
CA LEU A 97 -33.12 55.29 -15.04
C LEU A 97 -33.09 56.75 -14.58
N GLU A 98 -34.28 57.35 -14.48
CA GLU A 98 -34.52 58.58 -13.75
C GLU A 98 -35.53 58.33 -12.61
N ASP A 99 -35.39 59.08 -11.52
CA ASP A 99 -36.26 58.98 -10.34
C ASP A 99 -36.45 57.52 -9.85
N SER A 100 -37.66 57.10 -9.46
CA SER A 100 -37.92 55.78 -8.89
C SER A 100 -38.83 54.92 -9.74
N ASN A 101 -38.32 53.81 -10.26
CA ASN A 101 -39.05 52.91 -11.16
C ASN A 101 -39.30 51.54 -10.52
N PHE A 102 -40.44 50.94 -10.86
CA PHE A 102 -40.85 49.64 -10.34
C PHE A 102 -41.32 48.72 -11.46
N VAL A 103 -40.81 47.49 -11.48
CA VAL A 103 -41.20 46.47 -12.45
C VAL A 103 -41.54 45.17 -11.72
N LYS A 104 -42.73 44.64 -11.98
CA LYS A 104 -43.17 43.34 -11.47
C LYS A 104 -43.84 42.51 -12.56
N SER A 105 -43.40 41.27 -12.70
CA SER A 105 -44.01 40.26 -13.57
C SER A 105 -45.00 39.35 -12.83
N ASN A 106 -45.70 38.49 -13.58
CA ASN A 106 -46.55 37.42 -13.08
C ASN A 106 -46.14 36.04 -13.65
N GLN A 107 -46.76 34.97 -13.12
CA GLN A 107 -46.73 33.61 -13.67
C GLN A 107 -45.35 33.13 -14.16
N SER A 108 -44.36 33.07 -13.27
CA SER A 108 -43.05 32.52 -13.64
C SER A 108 -42.37 33.18 -14.85
N SER A 109 -42.66 34.46 -15.10
CA SER A 109 -41.96 35.29 -16.08
C SER A 109 -40.98 36.23 -15.38
N PRO A 110 -39.85 36.61 -16.00
CA PRO A 110 -38.91 37.53 -15.37
C PRO A 110 -39.47 38.95 -15.28
N GLY A 111 -38.98 39.75 -14.33
CA GLY A 111 -39.36 41.16 -14.27
C GLY A 111 -38.92 41.91 -15.51
N ILE A 112 -37.68 41.71 -15.94
CA ILE A 112 -37.14 42.19 -17.22
C ILE A 112 -36.49 41.03 -17.97
N HIS A 113 -36.91 40.81 -19.22
CA HIS A 113 -36.37 39.77 -20.08
C HIS A 113 -35.48 40.32 -21.19
N ILE A 114 -34.35 39.64 -21.43
CA ILE A 114 -33.47 39.85 -22.58
C ILE A 114 -33.27 38.51 -23.31
N PRO A 115 -33.56 38.41 -24.63
CA PRO A 115 -33.39 37.16 -25.37
C PRO A 115 -31.92 36.73 -25.50
N GLU A 116 -31.70 35.43 -25.66
CA GLU A 116 -30.37 34.84 -25.91
C GLU A 116 -29.66 35.55 -27.08
N GLY A 117 -28.35 35.78 -26.93
CA GLY A 117 -27.51 36.42 -27.96
C GLY A 117 -27.60 37.95 -28.02
N HIS A 118 -28.39 38.58 -27.15
CA HIS A 118 -28.57 40.03 -27.09
C HIS A 118 -28.12 40.60 -25.74
N THR A 119 -28.00 41.93 -25.64
CA THR A 119 -27.54 42.59 -24.41
C THR A 119 -28.56 43.59 -23.88
N LEU A 120 -28.89 43.48 -22.59
CA LEU A 120 -29.59 44.50 -21.84
C LEU A 120 -28.59 45.39 -21.12
N VAL A 121 -28.65 46.70 -21.36
CA VAL A 121 -27.87 47.70 -20.60
C VAL A 121 -28.80 48.50 -19.69
N ILE A 122 -28.47 48.58 -18.40
CA ILE A 122 -29.15 49.45 -17.43
C ILE A 122 -28.18 50.51 -16.94
N ASP A 123 -28.57 51.78 -17.05
CA ASP A 123 -27.72 52.92 -16.68
C ASP A 123 -28.56 54.09 -16.13
N GLY A 124 -27.93 55.19 -15.75
CA GLY A 124 -28.59 56.39 -15.22
C GLY A 124 -28.57 56.48 -13.69
N PRO A 125 -28.90 57.66 -13.13
CA PRO A 125 -28.79 57.91 -11.69
C PRO A 125 -30.00 57.46 -10.85
N GLY A 126 -31.11 57.10 -11.49
CA GLY A 126 -32.36 56.70 -10.82
C GLY A 126 -32.30 55.32 -10.15
N SER A 127 -33.42 54.90 -9.58
CA SER A 127 -33.60 53.59 -8.96
C SER A 127 -34.54 52.70 -9.76
N LEU A 128 -34.29 51.39 -9.67
CA LEU A 128 -35.13 50.36 -10.27
C LEU A 128 -35.30 49.21 -9.27
N ASP A 129 -36.55 48.95 -8.90
CA ASP A 129 -36.94 47.79 -8.08
C ASP A 129 -37.67 46.79 -8.97
N VAL A 130 -37.01 45.67 -9.26
CA VAL A 130 -37.49 44.61 -10.13
C VAL A 130 -37.79 43.37 -9.31
N ARG A 131 -39.01 42.86 -9.45
CA ARG A 131 -39.46 41.64 -8.78
C ARG A 131 -40.10 40.70 -9.76
N SER A 132 -39.86 39.41 -9.57
CA SER A 132 -40.55 38.34 -10.27
C SER A 132 -41.36 37.47 -9.30
N ASP A 133 -42.32 36.75 -9.87
CA ASP A 133 -43.04 35.68 -9.18
C ASP A 133 -42.30 34.33 -9.36
N ASP A 134 -42.86 33.23 -8.86
CA ASP A 134 -42.23 31.90 -8.75
C ASP A 134 -41.46 31.41 -9.99
N PHE A 135 -40.26 30.82 -9.87
CA PHE A 135 -39.48 30.26 -11.01
C PHE A 135 -39.05 31.26 -12.11
N ALA A 136 -38.91 32.54 -11.80
CA ALA A 136 -38.28 33.51 -12.69
C ALA A 136 -37.33 34.48 -11.98
N ALA A 137 -36.35 34.98 -12.73
CA ALA A 137 -35.40 35.97 -12.24
C ALA A 137 -36.02 37.37 -12.20
N GLY A 138 -35.52 38.23 -11.31
CA GLY A 138 -35.88 39.65 -11.34
C GLY A 138 -35.49 40.25 -12.68
N ILE A 139 -34.21 40.11 -13.05
CA ILE A 139 -33.67 40.51 -14.35
C ILE A 139 -33.03 39.27 -14.99
N GLY A 140 -33.56 38.80 -16.13
CA GLY A 140 -33.01 37.65 -16.85
C GLY A 140 -34.07 36.71 -17.42
N SER A 141 -34.01 35.42 -17.05
CA SER A 141 -34.87 34.37 -17.62
C SER A 141 -36.00 33.93 -16.67
N GLY A 142 -36.96 33.15 -17.17
CA GLY A 142 -38.07 32.57 -16.40
C GLY A 142 -38.64 31.31 -17.07
N TYR A 143 -39.70 30.71 -16.51
CA TYR A 143 -40.29 29.47 -17.04
C TYR A 143 -40.73 29.59 -18.51
N TYR A 144 -41.42 30.69 -18.85
CA TYR A 144 -41.87 30.97 -20.23
C TYR A 144 -40.78 31.59 -21.12
N TYR A 145 -39.64 31.93 -20.53
CA TYR A 145 -38.53 32.63 -21.16
C TYR A 145 -37.23 31.94 -20.76
N SER A 146 -37.01 30.74 -21.30
CA SER A 146 -36.08 29.76 -20.72
C SER A 146 -34.63 30.21 -20.67
N ASP A 147 -34.18 31.12 -21.54
CA ASP A 147 -32.78 31.55 -21.63
C ASP A 147 -32.67 33.08 -21.74
N CYS A 148 -31.63 33.68 -21.16
CA CYS A 148 -31.35 35.11 -21.26
C CYS A 148 -30.02 35.44 -21.93
N GLY A 149 -29.97 36.59 -22.59
CA GLY A 149 -28.76 37.21 -23.11
C GLY A 149 -27.85 37.80 -22.02
N ASP A 150 -26.94 38.68 -22.44
CA ASP A 150 -26.03 39.39 -21.54
C ASP A 150 -26.75 40.51 -20.77
N ILE A 151 -26.36 40.71 -19.52
CA ILE A 151 -26.90 41.76 -18.63
C ILE A 151 -25.75 42.67 -18.20
N GLU A 152 -25.85 43.96 -18.52
CA GLU A 152 -24.88 44.97 -18.13
C GLU A 152 -25.54 46.07 -17.27
N ILE A 153 -25.05 46.27 -16.04
CA ILE A 153 -25.48 47.33 -15.13
C ILE A 153 -24.35 48.33 -14.97
N ARG A 154 -24.52 49.53 -15.54
CA ARG A 154 -23.55 50.63 -15.54
C ARG A 154 -23.80 51.68 -14.45
N GLY A 155 -25.04 51.78 -13.95
CA GLY A 155 -25.44 52.82 -13.00
C GLY A 155 -26.75 52.52 -12.27
N GLY A 156 -27.13 53.42 -11.37
CA GLY A 156 -28.40 53.40 -10.66
C GLY A 156 -28.37 52.71 -9.30
N VAL A 157 -29.53 52.73 -8.63
CA VAL A 157 -29.79 51.96 -7.41
C VAL A 157 -30.75 50.83 -7.75
N ILE A 158 -30.22 49.62 -7.90
CA ILE A 158 -30.95 48.46 -8.43
C ILE A 158 -31.27 47.49 -7.28
N THR A 159 -32.54 47.15 -7.13
CA THR A 159 -32.96 46.00 -6.32
C THR A 159 -33.61 44.97 -7.23
N ALA A 160 -33.04 43.77 -7.28
CA ALA A 160 -33.54 42.68 -8.13
C ALA A 160 -33.83 41.43 -7.28
N VAL A 161 -35.09 41.03 -7.23
CA VAL A 161 -35.56 39.90 -6.42
C VAL A 161 -36.13 38.83 -7.32
N GLY A 162 -35.50 37.66 -7.30
CA GLY A 162 -35.99 36.47 -7.99
C GLY A 162 -37.11 35.80 -7.22
N GLY A 163 -37.94 35.04 -7.94
CA GLY A 163 -38.96 34.16 -7.36
C GLY A 163 -38.35 32.91 -6.72
N SER A 164 -39.19 31.92 -6.40
CA SER A 164 -38.73 30.62 -5.92
C SER A 164 -37.69 30.00 -6.86
N SER A 165 -36.57 29.54 -6.29
CA SER A 165 -35.45 28.91 -6.98
C SER A 165 -34.83 29.64 -8.17
N SER A 166 -34.92 30.97 -8.14
CA SER A 166 -34.50 31.85 -9.24
C SER A 166 -33.48 32.87 -8.77
N ALA A 167 -32.58 33.31 -9.65
CA ALA A 167 -31.64 34.37 -9.34
C ALA A 167 -32.33 35.73 -9.25
N GLY A 168 -31.78 36.67 -8.48
CA GLY A 168 -32.19 38.07 -8.57
C GLY A 168 -31.84 38.65 -9.94
N ILE A 169 -30.60 38.40 -10.37
CA ILE A 169 -30.07 38.77 -11.68
C ILE A 169 -29.46 37.53 -12.32
N GLY A 170 -29.99 37.09 -13.46
CA GLY A 170 -29.49 35.94 -14.22
C GLY A 170 -30.56 34.88 -14.49
N GLY A 171 -30.25 33.62 -14.19
CA GLY A 171 -31.13 32.48 -14.49
C GLY A 171 -32.36 32.40 -13.58
N GLY A 172 -33.55 32.23 -14.14
CA GLY A 172 -34.80 32.08 -13.38
C GLY A 172 -35.37 30.66 -13.34
N HIS A 173 -35.32 29.92 -14.43
CA HIS A 173 -35.89 28.57 -14.50
C HIS A 173 -34.83 27.47 -14.29
N VAL A 174 -35.26 26.28 -13.85
CA VAL A 174 -34.38 25.11 -13.73
C VAL A 174 -33.75 24.78 -15.08
N GLY A 175 -32.42 24.78 -15.16
CA GLY A 175 -31.70 24.49 -16.41
C GLY A 175 -31.63 25.65 -17.42
N SER A 176 -32.13 26.85 -17.08
CA SER A 176 -31.99 28.05 -17.92
C SER A 176 -30.53 28.44 -18.15
N VAL A 177 -30.23 29.01 -19.32
CA VAL A 177 -28.93 29.60 -19.65
C VAL A 177 -29.07 31.12 -19.60
N CYS A 178 -28.14 31.79 -18.91
CA CYS A 178 -27.97 33.23 -19.05
C CYS A 178 -26.60 33.56 -19.65
N GLY A 179 -26.52 34.69 -20.36
CA GLY A 179 -25.27 35.26 -20.82
C GLY A 179 -24.37 35.74 -19.67
N ASN A 180 -23.41 36.59 -20.03
CA ASN A 180 -22.53 37.25 -19.09
C ASN A 180 -23.28 38.29 -18.27
N ILE A 181 -22.88 38.44 -17.02
CA ILE A 181 -23.43 39.46 -16.11
C ILE A 181 -22.30 40.41 -15.74
N VAL A 182 -22.41 41.67 -16.14
CA VAL A 182 -21.41 42.70 -15.88
C VAL A 182 -22.02 43.81 -15.03
N ILE A 183 -21.44 44.06 -13.87
CA ILE A 183 -21.84 45.17 -12.98
C ILE A 183 -20.64 46.12 -12.88
N SER A 184 -20.74 47.24 -13.58
CA SER A 184 -19.67 48.23 -13.71
C SER A 184 -19.90 49.52 -12.93
N GLY A 185 -21.12 49.77 -12.44
CA GLY A 185 -21.42 50.92 -11.59
C GLY A 185 -22.70 50.76 -10.76
N GLY A 186 -23.06 51.80 -10.01
CA GLY A 186 -24.27 51.84 -9.18
C GLY A 186 -24.19 51.12 -7.83
N GLU A 187 -25.32 51.05 -7.13
CA GLU A 187 -25.55 50.20 -5.96
C GLU A 187 -26.54 49.09 -6.34
N VAL A 188 -26.11 47.84 -6.26
CA VAL A 188 -26.93 46.67 -6.68
C VAL A 188 -27.19 45.76 -5.51
N THR A 189 -28.47 45.50 -5.23
CA THR A 189 -28.92 44.48 -4.29
C THR A 189 -29.69 43.40 -5.04
N ALA A 190 -29.12 42.20 -5.08
CA ALA A 190 -29.77 41.04 -5.68
C ALA A 190 -30.14 40.02 -4.62
N LYS A 191 -31.30 39.37 -4.76
CA LYS A 191 -31.78 38.31 -3.88
C LYS A 191 -32.23 37.10 -4.68
N GLY A 192 -31.62 35.95 -4.40
CA GLY A 192 -32.00 34.68 -5.01
C GLY A 192 -33.04 33.93 -4.17
N GLY A 193 -33.93 33.20 -4.84
CA GLY A 193 -34.81 32.20 -4.21
C GLY A 193 -34.07 30.91 -3.87
N GLY A 194 -34.72 29.98 -3.17
CA GLY A 194 -34.09 28.74 -2.65
C GLY A 194 -33.24 27.98 -3.68
N GLU A 195 -32.00 27.64 -3.32
CA GLU A 195 -31.04 26.91 -4.18
C GLU A 195 -30.49 27.70 -5.40
N ALA A 196 -30.82 28.98 -5.55
CA ALA A 196 -30.26 29.86 -6.60
C ALA A 196 -29.27 30.90 -6.05
N ALA A 197 -28.30 31.29 -6.90
CA ALA A 197 -27.43 32.43 -6.62
C ALA A 197 -28.22 33.74 -6.64
N ALA A 198 -27.76 34.76 -5.94
CA ALA A 198 -28.38 36.08 -6.03
C ALA A 198 -28.09 36.72 -7.41
N ILE A 199 -26.85 36.56 -7.87
CA ILE A 199 -26.36 37.03 -9.17
C ILE A 199 -25.73 35.82 -9.86
N GLY A 200 -26.30 35.35 -10.96
CA GLY A 200 -25.78 34.19 -11.68
C GLY A 200 -26.88 33.16 -11.98
N CYS A 201 -26.59 31.90 -11.70
CA CYS A 201 -27.39 30.78 -12.18
C CYS A 201 -28.53 30.41 -11.21
N SER A 202 -29.64 29.91 -11.76
CA SER A 202 -30.72 29.23 -11.02
C SER A 202 -30.30 27.81 -10.57
N HIS A 203 -31.21 27.10 -9.88
CA HIS A 203 -31.06 25.66 -9.61
C HIS A 203 -30.88 24.87 -10.93
N HIS A 204 -29.76 24.15 -11.09
CA HIS A 204 -29.34 23.44 -12.32
C HIS A 204 -29.09 24.33 -13.57
N GLY A 205 -29.15 25.65 -13.44
CA GLY A 205 -28.97 26.59 -14.55
C GLY A 205 -27.52 26.81 -14.96
N LYS A 206 -27.32 27.46 -16.11
CA LYS A 206 -26.03 27.93 -16.59
C LYS A 206 -25.99 29.45 -16.69
N CYS A 207 -24.83 30.05 -16.49
CA CYS A 207 -24.63 31.47 -16.63
C CYS A 207 -23.21 31.70 -17.18
N GLY A 208 -23.03 32.77 -17.95
CA GLY A 208 -21.72 33.18 -18.45
C GLY A 208 -20.79 33.67 -17.35
N ASP A 209 -19.80 34.47 -17.74
CA ASP A 209 -18.90 35.11 -16.78
C ASP A 209 -19.69 36.14 -15.94
N VAL A 210 -19.39 36.20 -14.64
CA VAL A 210 -19.95 37.22 -13.74
C VAL A 210 -18.83 38.17 -13.34
N THR A 211 -18.90 39.41 -13.82
CA THR A 211 -17.86 40.42 -13.60
C THR A 211 -18.41 41.61 -12.82
N ILE A 212 -17.84 41.86 -11.64
CA ILE A 212 -18.12 43.05 -10.83
C ILE A 212 -16.85 43.90 -10.80
N THR A 213 -16.92 45.12 -11.32
CA THR A 213 -15.73 46.00 -11.38
C THR A 213 -15.64 46.92 -10.17
N SER A 214 -14.52 47.63 -9.99
CA SER A 214 -14.36 48.67 -8.97
C SER A 214 -15.18 49.93 -9.22
N GLY A 215 -15.88 50.06 -10.36
CA GLY A 215 -16.75 51.20 -10.62
C GLY A 215 -18.07 51.18 -9.84
N VAL A 216 -18.47 50.03 -9.26
CA VAL A 216 -19.64 49.93 -8.38
C VAL A 216 -19.45 50.71 -7.10
N THR A 217 -20.53 51.23 -6.50
CA THR A 217 -20.48 51.76 -5.14
C THR A 217 -20.58 50.62 -4.13
N LYS A 218 -21.49 49.67 -4.38
CA LYS A 218 -21.76 48.53 -3.50
C LYS A 218 -22.55 47.44 -4.23
N VAL A 219 -22.22 46.18 -3.98
CA VAL A 219 -23.01 45.03 -4.42
C VAL A 219 -23.36 44.17 -3.21
N VAL A 220 -24.65 43.88 -3.04
CA VAL A 220 -25.17 42.96 -2.02
C VAL A 220 -25.82 41.78 -2.73
N ALA A 221 -25.31 40.57 -2.46
CA ALA A 221 -25.82 39.33 -2.99
C ALA A 221 -26.33 38.47 -1.82
N GLU A 222 -27.66 38.39 -1.67
CA GLU A 222 -28.32 37.53 -0.70
C GLU A 222 -28.72 36.21 -1.38
N LYS A 223 -28.02 35.13 -1.04
CA LYS A 223 -28.21 33.84 -1.69
C LYS A 223 -29.47 33.14 -1.19
N GLY A 224 -30.04 32.29 -2.03
CA GLY A 224 -31.11 31.39 -1.63
C GLY A 224 -30.68 30.40 -0.55
N VAL A 225 -31.63 29.97 0.29
CA VAL A 225 -31.43 28.82 1.19
C VAL A 225 -31.07 27.60 0.35
N GLY A 226 -29.95 26.94 0.64
CA GLY A 226 -29.45 25.79 -0.14
C GLY A 226 -28.50 26.13 -1.29
N ALA A 227 -28.33 27.40 -1.67
CA ALA A 227 -27.37 27.78 -2.71
C ALA A 227 -25.91 27.65 -2.23
N VAL A 228 -25.01 27.21 -3.11
CA VAL A 228 -23.56 27.09 -2.81
C VAL A 228 -22.94 28.48 -2.69
N SER A 229 -23.33 29.44 -3.54
CA SER A 229 -22.80 30.80 -3.53
C SER A 229 -23.86 31.88 -3.75
N GLY A 230 -23.59 33.09 -3.27
CA GLY A 230 -24.39 34.27 -3.64
C GLY A 230 -24.09 34.81 -5.04
N ILE A 231 -22.94 34.49 -5.62
CA ILE A 231 -22.52 34.97 -6.95
C ILE A 231 -22.03 33.76 -7.77
N GLY A 232 -22.50 33.65 -9.01
CA GLY A 232 -22.17 32.56 -9.94
C GLY A 232 -23.06 31.34 -9.71
N LEU A 233 -22.72 30.52 -8.71
CA LEU A 233 -23.30 29.17 -8.54
C LEU A 233 -24.51 29.10 -7.60
N GLY A 234 -25.62 28.52 -8.08
CA GLY A 234 -26.72 27.99 -7.25
C GLY A 234 -26.34 26.67 -6.55
N ASP A 235 -27.20 25.65 -6.52
CA ASP A 235 -26.88 24.33 -5.94
C ASP A 235 -26.11 23.41 -6.94
N ILE A 236 -26.70 23.14 -8.12
CA ILE A 236 -26.18 22.17 -9.13
C ILE A 236 -25.94 22.85 -10.51
N GLY A 237 -25.60 24.14 -10.53
CA GLY A 237 -25.43 24.92 -11.77
C GLY A 237 -24.03 24.83 -12.42
N ILE A 238 -23.83 25.53 -13.55
CA ILE A 238 -22.51 25.75 -14.18
C ILE A 238 -22.37 27.25 -14.48
N HIS A 239 -21.31 27.89 -14.00
CA HIS A 239 -21.04 29.30 -14.33
C HIS A 239 -19.72 29.47 -15.08
N GLY A 240 -19.62 30.56 -15.83
CA GLY A 240 -18.33 31.08 -16.30
C GLY A 240 -17.49 31.62 -15.14
N LYS A 241 -16.39 32.29 -15.43
CA LYS A 241 -15.50 32.83 -14.40
C LYS A 241 -16.20 33.93 -13.58
N VAL A 242 -16.06 33.88 -12.26
CA VAL A 242 -16.50 34.97 -11.37
C VAL A 242 -15.31 35.87 -11.04
N THR A 243 -15.37 37.13 -11.49
CA THR A 243 -14.31 38.12 -11.29
C THR A 243 -14.83 39.35 -10.56
N ILE A 244 -14.20 39.69 -9.43
CA ILE A 244 -14.53 40.89 -8.65
C ILE A 244 -13.28 41.77 -8.55
N ASP A 245 -13.34 42.99 -9.07
CA ASP A 245 -12.20 43.93 -9.18
C ASP A 245 -10.90 43.28 -9.68
N GLY A 246 -11.03 42.50 -10.76
CA GLY A 246 -9.91 41.80 -11.39
C GLY A 246 -9.38 40.58 -10.62
N VAL A 247 -10.00 40.22 -9.49
CA VAL A 247 -9.66 39.02 -8.71
C VAL A 247 -10.68 37.93 -9.02
N GLU A 248 -10.19 36.78 -9.47
CA GLU A 248 -11.00 35.58 -9.65
C GLU A 248 -11.35 34.96 -8.29
N ILE A 249 -12.62 34.65 -8.09
CA ILE A 249 -13.10 33.94 -6.91
C ILE A 249 -13.76 32.64 -7.33
N GLU A 250 -13.64 31.62 -6.48
CA GLU A 250 -14.33 30.35 -6.69
C GLU A 250 -15.78 30.48 -6.18
N LYS A 251 -15.96 30.94 -4.94
CA LYS A 251 -17.29 31.11 -4.30
C LYS A 251 -17.34 32.34 -3.41
N ALA A 252 -18.52 32.95 -3.33
CA ALA A 252 -18.96 33.84 -2.25
C ALA A 252 -19.94 33.06 -1.34
N PRO A 253 -19.46 32.37 -0.28
CA PRO A 253 -20.26 31.39 0.46
C PRO A 253 -21.21 31.97 1.51
N ASP A 254 -20.95 33.19 1.98
CA ASP A 254 -21.76 33.87 3.00
C ASP A 254 -23.24 33.96 2.56
N SER A 255 -24.18 33.86 3.52
CA SER A 255 -25.62 34.00 3.23
C SER A 255 -25.95 35.37 2.63
N VAL A 256 -25.22 36.39 3.06
CA VAL A 256 -25.24 37.73 2.47
C VAL A 256 -23.80 38.11 2.17
N PHE A 257 -23.42 38.09 0.90
CA PHE A 257 -22.13 38.59 0.45
C PHE A 257 -22.25 40.07 0.11
N THR A 258 -21.32 40.89 0.64
CA THR A 258 -21.27 42.32 0.36
C THR A 258 -19.91 42.70 -0.18
N PHE A 259 -19.89 43.25 -1.39
CA PHE A 259 -18.71 43.82 -2.01
C PHE A 259 -18.79 45.35 -2.01
N VAL A 260 -17.69 45.98 -1.60
CA VAL A 260 -17.41 47.41 -1.74
C VAL A 260 -16.00 47.50 -2.33
N PRO A 261 -15.73 48.39 -3.30
CA PRO A 261 -14.39 48.55 -3.85
C PRO A 261 -13.35 48.78 -2.74
N GLY A 262 -12.25 48.05 -2.79
CA GLY A 262 -11.20 48.10 -1.77
C GLY A 262 -11.25 46.98 -0.72
N ASN A 263 -12.29 46.15 -0.68
CA ASN A 263 -12.43 45.04 0.27
C ASN A 263 -11.55 43.82 -0.06
N PHE A 264 -10.23 43.97 0.05
CA PHE A 264 -9.24 42.92 -0.20
C PHE A 264 -8.51 42.48 1.05
N TRP A 265 -7.89 41.31 0.96
CA TRP A 265 -6.87 40.82 1.89
C TRP A 265 -5.77 40.11 1.08
N ALA A 266 -4.67 39.72 1.74
CA ALA A 266 -3.53 39.10 1.06
C ALA A 266 -3.15 37.75 1.66
N ILE A 267 -2.72 36.83 0.81
CA ILE A 267 -2.06 35.58 1.19
C ILE A 267 -0.56 35.76 0.93
N LYS A 268 0.24 35.59 1.97
CA LYS A 268 1.69 35.57 1.90
C LYS A 268 2.19 34.13 1.95
N PHE A 269 3.04 33.74 1.01
CA PHE A 269 3.67 32.42 1.02
C PHE A 269 5.04 32.49 1.71
N ASN A 270 5.28 31.57 2.65
CA ASN A 270 6.54 31.42 3.35
C ASN A 270 7.12 30.03 3.07
N LYS A 271 8.37 30.00 2.60
CA LYS A 271 9.11 28.76 2.32
C LYS A 271 9.37 27.88 3.55
N ASN A 272 9.25 28.44 4.76
CA ASN A 272 9.29 27.76 6.05
C ASN A 272 10.57 26.91 6.31
N HIS A 273 11.64 27.21 5.59
CA HIS A 273 12.96 26.58 5.76
C HIS A 273 14.03 27.49 5.15
N ASP A 274 15.16 27.69 5.84
CA ASP A 274 16.18 28.65 5.42
C ASP A 274 16.87 28.23 4.12
N ASP A 275 17.13 26.93 3.94
CA ASP A 275 17.75 26.36 2.72
C ASP A 275 16.79 26.22 1.53
N ALA A 276 15.49 26.48 1.72
CA ALA A 276 14.55 26.46 0.60
C ALA A 276 14.83 27.67 -0.32
N THR A 277 14.74 27.46 -1.63
CA THR A 277 15.00 28.45 -2.69
C THR A 277 13.71 28.75 -3.47
N GLY A 278 13.71 29.79 -4.31
CA GLY A 278 12.53 30.25 -5.06
C GLY A 278 11.82 31.44 -4.40
N THR A 279 10.89 32.06 -5.13
CA THR A 279 10.12 33.24 -4.71
C THR A 279 8.67 33.15 -5.15
N MET A 280 7.74 33.64 -4.31
CA MET A 280 6.32 33.78 -4.62
C MET A 280 5.84 35.16 -4.18
N ASP A 281 5.09 35.84 -5.05
CA ASP A 281 4.46 37.12 -4.72
C ASP A 281 3.27 36.92 -3.77
N ASN A 282 2.92 37.98 -3.03
CA ASN A 282 1.69 37.98 -2.24
C ASN A 282 0.48 37.91 -3.16
N GLN A 283 -0.43 36.98 -2.87
CA GLN A 283 -1.64 36.79 -3.64
C GLN A 283 -2.78 37.65 -3.07
N LYS A 284 -3.40 38.48 -3.93
CA LYS A 284 -4.58 39.30 -3.61
C LYS A 284 -5.84 38.43 -3.59
N ALA A 285 -6.71 38.62 -2.61
CA ALA A 285 -7.98 37.90 -2.47
C ALA A 285 -9.13 38.82 -2.03
N ILE A 286 -10.37 38.45 -2.35
CA ILE A 286 -11.59 39.20 -1.99
C ILE A 286 -12.01 38.84 -0.57
N TYR A 287 -12.34 39.84 0.23
CA TYR A 287 -12.82 39.62 1.59
C TYR A 287 -14.15 38.84 1.58
N ARG A 288 -14.23 37.77 2.38
CA ARG A 288 -15.39 36.85 2.47
C ARG A 288 -15.75 36.09 1.18
N ALA A 289 -14.81 35.96 0.25
CA ALA A 289 -14.88 35.00 -0.85
C ALA A 289 -13.72 34.00 -0.74
N THR A 290 -13.86 32.84 -1.38
CA THR A 290 -12.79 31.83 -1.46
C THR A 290 -11.80 32.16 -2.58
N ALA A 291 -10.54 31.75 -2.39
CA ALA A 291 -9.44 31.98 -3.33
C ALA A 291 -8.75 30.67 -3.70
N ILE A 292 -8.21 30.56 -4.91
CA ILE A 292 -7.41 29.39 -5.36
C ILE A 292 -5.94 29.72 -5.22
N LEU A 293 -5.17 28.91 -4.48
CA LEU A 293 -3.74 29.20 -4.26
C LEU A 293 -2.92 29.18 -5.56
N ALA A 294 -1.97 30.09 -5.67
CA ALA A 294 -0.93 30.02 -6.69
C ALA A 294 -0.09 28.73 -6.56
N LYS A 295 0.39 28.21 -7.68
CA LYS A 295 1.27 27.03 -7.72
C LYS A 295 2.54 27.30 -6.92
N ASN A 296 2.93 26.40 -6.03
CA ASN A 296 4.20 26.49 -5.31
C ASN A 296 5.40 26.56 -6.29
N THR A 297 6.31 27.51 -6.02
CA THR A 297 7.58 27.66 -6.75
C THR A 297 8.80 27.44 -5.86
N PHE A 298 8.61 27.22 -4.56
CA PHE A 298 9.72 26.93 -3.65
C PHE A 298 10.28 25.53 -3.89
N VAL A 299 11.60 25.40 -3.73
CA VAL A 299 12.35 24.15 -3.88
C VAL A 299 13.29 23.96 -2.70
N LEU A 300 13.26 22.78 -2.07
CA LEU A 300 14.18 22.41 -0.99
C LEU A 300 14.90 21.09 -1.37
N ASN A 301 16.21 21.16 -1.60
CA ASN A 301 16.99 20.02 -2.09
C ASN A 301 17.00 18.87 -1.08
N GLY A 302 16.60 17.67 -1.52
CA GLY A 302 16.52 16.48 -0.67
C GLY A 302 15.22 16.34 0.12
N TRP A 303 14.24 17.21 -0.12
CA TRP A 303 12.93 17.23 0.50
C TRP A 303 11.82 17.35 -0.55
N MET A 304 10.63 16.91 -0.20
CA MET A 304 9.41 17.04 -1.00
C MET A 304 8.46 18.05 -0.36
N PHE A 305 7.87 18.92 -1.18
CA PHE A 305 6.79 19.80 -0.76
C PHE A 305 5.53 18.97 -0.49
N VAL A 306 5.02 19.02 0.74
CA VAL A 306 3.83 18.27 1.19
C VAL A 306 2.56 19.09 0.97
N GLY A 307 2.63 20.40 1.19
CA GLY A 307 1.48 21.29 1.15
C GLY A 307 1.74 22.59 1.91
N TRP A 308 0.71 23.42 1.99
CA TRP A 308 0.67 24.66 2.75
C TRP A 308 0.00 24.46 4.11
N ASN A 309 0.42 25.21 5.13
CA ASN A 309 -0.23 25.21 6.44
C ASN A 309 -0.35 26.63 7.00
N THR A 310 -1.42 26.92 7.75
CA THR A 310 -1.59 28.24 8.42
C THR A 310 -0.64 28.46 9.60
N SER A 311 0.07 27.42 10.05
CA SER A 311 1.12 27.47 11.08
C SER A 311 2.44 26.92 10.56
N ALA A 312 3.55 27.54 10.97
CA ALA A 312 4.90 27.09 10.61
C ALA A 312 5.19 25.66 11.11
N ASP A 313 4.64 25.28 12.27
CA ASP A 313 4.82 23.97 12.89
C ASP A 313 3.89 22.87 12.35
N GLY A 314 3.10 23.17 11.31
CA GLY A 314 2.20 22.22 10.67
C GLY A 314 0.90 21.92 11.43
N LYS A 315 0.67 22.50 12.61
CA LYS A 315 -0.53 22.24 13.43
C LYS A 315 -1.77 23.07 13.05
N GLY A 316 -1.63 23.95 12.07
CA GLY A 316 -2.73 24.75 11.53
C GLY A 316 -3.58 23.98 10.52
N VAL A 317 -4.36 24.73 9.75
CA VAL A 317 -5.17 24.17 8.65
C VAL A 317 -4.25 23.89 7.46
N SER A 318 -4.32 22.68 6.93
CA SER A 318 -3.51 22.25 5.79
C SER A 318 -4.25 22.42 4.47
N TYR A 319 -3.51 22.84 3.45
CA TYR A 319 -3.99 23.03 2.09
C TYR A 319 -3.02 22.37 1.10
N GLY A 320 -3.56 21.71 0.08
CA GLY A 320 -2.74 21.19 -1.03
C GLY A 320 -2.17 22.33 -1.89
N ASP A 321 -1.24 21.98 -2.79
CA ASP A 321 -0.87 22.91 -3.85
C ASP A 321 -2.10 23.24 -4.70
N ARG A 322 -2.27 24.51 -5.09
CA ARG A 322 -3.44 25.01 -5.84
C ARG A 322 -4.81 24.76 -5.20
N ALA A 323 -4.86 24.50 -3.89
CA ALA A 323 -6.14 24.26 -3.21
C ALA A 323 -7.01 25.53 -3.13
N GLU A 324 -8.33 25.33 -3.08
CA GLU A 324 -9.28 26.35 -2.65
C GLU A 324 -9.06 26.64 -1.15
N VAL A 325 -8.93 27.92 -0.80
CA VAL A 325 -8.76 28.37 0.57
C VAL A 325 -9.91 29.28 1.00
N ASN A 326 -10.38 29.00 2.22
CA ASN A 326 -11.30 29.85 2.98
C ASN A 326 -10.61 30.30 4.28
N CYS A 327 -9.32 30.68 4.21
CA CYS A 327 -8.65 31.17 5.40
C CYS A 327 -9.20 32.57 5.73
N HIS A 328 -9.92 32.65 6.85
CA HIS A 328 -10.62 33.87 7.25
C HIS A 328 -9.64 34.96 7.68
N ALA A 329 -9.35 35.90 6.77
CA ALA A 329 -8.98 37.25 7.18
C ALA A 329 -10.06 37.76 8.14
N ARG A 330 -9.67 38.23 9.34
CA ARG A 330 -10.66 38.72 10.32
C ARG A 330 -11.18 40.07 9.89
N ASN A 331 -10.35 40.87 9.23
CA ASN A 331 -10.66 42.20 8.75
C ASN A 331 -10.20 42.42 7.31
N VAL A 332 -10.80 43.41 6.65
CA VAL A 332 -10.32 43.94 5.37
C VAL A 332 -8.89 44.47 5.56
N GLY A 333 -8.00 44.16 4.62
CA GLY A 333 -6.60 44.57 4.62
C GLY A 333 -5.64 43.61 5.34
N ASP A 334 -6.15 42.56 6.01
CA ASP A 334 -5.31 41.58 6.69
C ASP A 334 -4.41 40.80 5.70
N THR A 335 -3.29 40.30 6.21
CA THR A 335 -2.41 39.36 5.49
C THR A 335 -2.32 38.04 6.26
N VAL A 336 -2.72 36.94 5.63
CA VAL A 336 -2.57 35.58 6.17
C VAL A 336 -1.30 34.97 5.58
N THR A 337 -0.45 34.38 6.43
CA THR A 337 0.75 33.68 5.96
C THR A 337 0.50 32.18 5.90
N LEU A 338 0.80 31.57 4.75
CA LEU A 338 0.85 30.12 4.58
C LEU A 338 2.30 29.65 4.53
N TYR A 339 2.61 28.62 5.30
CA TYR A 339 3.93 28.05 5.47
C TYR A 339 4.03 26.73 4.71
N ALA A 340 5.01 26.63 3.82
CA ALA A 340 5.31 25.38 3.13
C ALA A 340 5.69 24.28 4.15
N GLN A 341 5.19 23.08 3.94
CA GLN A 341 5.55 21.91 4.72
C GLN A 341 6.38 20.97 3.87
N TRP A 342 7.44 20.45 4.46
CA TRP A 342 8.45 19.65 3.76
C TRP A 342 8.58 18.28 4.42
N LYS A 343 8.76 17.24 3.61
CA LYS A 343 9.07 15.88 4.04
C LYS A 343 10.43 15.48 3.47
N GLU A 344 11.35 15.03 4.33
CA GLU A 344 12.67 14.59 3.86
C GLU A 344 12.53 13.33 2.99
N LEU A 345 13.29 13.28 1.90
CA LEU A 345 13.35 12.09 1.04
C LEU A 345 14.32 11.06 1.64
N ALA A 346 13.91 9.80 1.64
CA ALA A 346 14.79 8.69 2.01
C ALA A 346 15.87 8.53 0.93
N ASP A 347 17.12 8.26 1.31
CA ASP A 347 18.20 8.12 0.33
C ASP A 347 18.50 6.64 0.04
N LEU A 348 18.55 6.32 -1.25
CA LEU A 348 18.81 4.96 -1.72
C LEU A 348 20.25 4.51 -1.48
N ALA A 349 21.15 5.37 -1.02
CA ALA A 349 22.49 4.98 -0.61
C ALA A 349 22.51 3.84 0.44
N TRP A 350 21.43 3.69 1.23
CA TRP A 350 21.29 2.63 2.24
C TRP A 350 20.28 1.55 1.85
N ALA A 351 19.75 1.58 0.63
CA ALA A 351 18.93 0.49 0.12
C ALA A 351 19.79 -0.73 -0.23
N THR A 352 19.25 -1.92 -0.10
CA THR A 352 19.87 -3.15 -0.63
C THR A 352 19.44 -3.34 -2.08
N ILE A 353 20.40 -3.63 -2.95
CA ILE A 353 20.16 -4.00 -4.35
C ILE A 353 20.67 -5.42 -4.54
N ASP A 354 19.73 -6.34 -4.75
CA ASP A 354 19.98 -7.76 -4.87
C ASP A 354 19.78 -8.23 -6.32
N ASP A 355 20.18 -9.49 -6.59
CA ASP A 355 20.02 -10.23 -7.85
C ASP A 355 20.82 -9.74 -9.07
N VAL A 356 21.47 -8.58 -8.99
CA VAL A 356 22.42 -8.13 -10.02
C VAL A 356 23.68 -8.98 -9.97
N ARG A 357 23.97 -9.69 -11.07
CA ARG A 357 25.12 -10.60 -11.15
C ARG A 357 26.37 -9.85 -11.63
N PRO A 358 27.56 -10.25 -11.18
CA PRO A 358 28.81 -9.69 -11.71
C PRO A 358 29.12 -10.16 -13.14
N TYR A 359 28.49 -11.25 -13.60
CA TYR A 359 28.78 -11.87 -14.89
C TYR A 359 27.54 -12.51 -15.52
N TYR A 360 27.35 -12.25 -16.83
CA TYR A 360 26.29 -12.79 -17.65
C TYR A 360 26.84 -13.40 -18.94
N PHE A 361 26.07 -14.30 -19.54
CA PHE A 361 26.35 -14.86 -20.86
C PHE A 361 25.30 -14.34 -21.85
N LEU A 362 25.73 -14.00 -23.06
CA LEU A 362 24.81 -13.71 -24.16
C LEU A 362 23.92 -14.91 -24.44
N ASP A 363 22.67 -14.61 -24.74
CA ASP A 363 21.75 -15.52 -25.41
C ASP A 363 21.69 -15.09 -26.87
N GLU A 364 21.97 -16.02 -27.80
CA GLU A 364 21.98 -15.76 -29.24
C GLU A 364 20.60 -15.34 -29.76
N LYS A 365 19.52 -15.67 -29.04
CA LYS A 365 18.14 -15.45 -29.48
C LYS A 365 17.42 -14.34 -28.73
N ASN A 366 17.85 -14.01 -27.52
CA ASN A 366 17.16 -13.07 -26.65
C ASN A 366 18.12 -12.07 -26.00
N PRO A 367 17.68 -10.83 -25.74
CA PRO A 367 18.40 -9.93 -24.85
C PRO A 367 18.63 -10.56 -23.48
N VAL A 368 19.79 -10.29 -22.87
CA VAL A 368 20.11 -10.75 -21.52
C VAL A 368 19.36 -9.89 -20.51
N PRO A 369 18.40 -10.44 -19.73
CA PRO A 369 17.74 -9.68 -18.69
C PRO A 369 18.65 -9.56 -17.46
N VAL A 370 18.77 -8.35 -16.93
CA VAL A 370 19.38 -8.12 -15.61
C VAL A 370 18.27 -8.21 -14.58
N ALA A 371 18.20 -9.33 -13.84
CA ALA A 371 17.33 -9.42 -12.67
C ALA A 371 17.85 -8.50 -11.56
N TYR A 372 16.93 -7.83 -10.87
CA TYR A 372 17.24 -7.02 -9.69
C TYR A 372 16.03 -6.92 -8.76
N SER A 373 16.30 -6.69 -7.50
CA SER A 373 15.33 -6.20 -6.54
C SER A 373 15.94 -5.10 -5.68
N VAL A 374 15.13 -4.12 -5.30
CA VAL A 374 15.55 -2.98 -4.49
C VAL A 374 14.71 -2.94 -3.22
N THR A 375 15.37 -2.95 -2.08
CA THR A 375 14.73 -2.98 -0.76
C THR A 375 15.29 -1.82 0.06
N SER A 376 14.43 -0.97 0.63
CA SER A 376 14.89 0.10 1.51
C SER A 376 15.48 -0.44 2.82
N LEU A 377 16.17 0.43 3.55
CA LEU A 377 16.84 0.09 4.82
C LEU A 377 15.89 -0.53 5.86
N ASP A 378 14.62 -0.15 5.85
CA ASP A 378 13.56 -0.67 6.73
C ASP A 378 12.98 -2.03 6.25
N GLY A 379 13.53 -2.62 5.19
CA GLY A 379 13.10 -3.92 4.66
C GLY A 379 11.93 -3.85 3.67
N LYS A 380 11.46 -2.65 3.29
CA LYS A 380 10.36 -2.51 2.32
C LYS A 380 10.85 -2.68 0.88
N LYS A 381 10.19 -3.57 0.12
CA LYS A 381 10.46 -3.73 -1.32
C LYS A 381 9.97 -2.49 -2.09
N LEU A 382 10.88 -1.87 -2.85
CA LEU A 382 10.64 -0.65 -3.62
C LEU A 382 10.14 -0.96 -5.03
N LYS A 383 9.41 -0.01 -5.61
CA LYS A 383 8.82 -0.13 -6.95
C LYS A 383 9.51 0.78 -7.96
N GLU A 384 9.92 0.20 -9.08
CA GLU A 384 10.44 0.98 -10.19
C GLU A 384 9.35 1.89 -10.81
N GLY A 385 9.73 3.09 -11.25
CA GLY A 385 8.86 4.12 -11.78
C GLY A 385 8.33 5.10 -10.72
N THR A 386 8.02 4.61 -9.52
CA THR A 386 7.52 5.44 -8.40
C THR A 386 8.57 5.75 -7.35
N ASP A 387 9.39 4.77 -6.99
CA ASP A 387 10.37 4.87 -5.90
C ASP A 387 11.81 4.98 -6.44
N TYR A 388 12.09 4.32 -7.56
CA TYR A 388 13.38 4.42 -8.25
C TYR A 388 13.24 4.24 -9.76
N LYS A 389 14.31 4.50 -10.50
CA LYS A 389 14.47 4.16 -11.92
C LYS A 389 15.80 3.46 -12.13
N VAL A 390 15.84 2.54 -13.08
CA VAL A 390 17.07 1.85 -13.47
C VAL A 390 17.64 2.43 -14.75
N VAL A 391 18.96 2.60 -14.77
CA VAL A 391 19.74 2.96 -15.95
C VAL A 391 20.85 1.95 -16.09
N VAL A 392 20.98 1.35 -17.28
CA VAL A 392 22.14 0.49 -17.60
C VAL A 392 22.94 1.19 -18.67
N THR A 393 24.25 1.33 -18.43
CA THR A 393 25.17 1.98 -19.37
C THR A 393 26.29 1.05 -19.82
N LYS A 394 26.74 1.25 -21.06
CA LYS A 394 27.94 0.68 -21.66
C LYS A 394 28.73 1.80 -22.30
N ASP A 395 30.02 1.95 -21.96
CA ASP A 395 30.86 3.03 -22.46
C ASP A 395 30.21 4.42 -22.31
N GLN A 396 29.55 4.66 -21.16
CA GLN A 396 28.77 5.86 -20.83
C GLN A 396 27.45 6.06 -21.62
N ASN A 397 27.11 5.17 -22.55
CA ASN A 397 25.85 5.23 -23.29
C ASN A 397 24.78 4.36 -22.63
N GLU A 398 23.56 4.87 -22.49
CA GLU A 398 22.42 4.12 -21.96
C GLU A 398 21.92 3.07 -22.96
N VAL A 399 21.71 1.85 -22.47
CA VAL A 399 21.38 0.67 -23.30
C VAL A 399 20.14 -0.08 -22.83
N GLY A 400 19.52 0.34 -21.71
CA GLY A 400 18.33 -0.30 -21.12
C GLY A 400 18.60 -1.67 -20.50
N ALA A 401 18.02 -1.94 -19.32
CA ALA A 401 18.30 -3.18 -18.55
C ALA A 401 17.87 -4.48 -19.24
N ASN A 402 16.92 -4.41 -20.17
CA ASN A 402 16.35 -5.56 -20.89
C ASN A 402 16.82 -5.67 -22.35
N ALA A 403 17.77 -4.85 -22.81
CA ALA A 403 18.20 -4.80 -24.22
C ALA A 403 19.70 -5.13 -24.40
N ILE A 404 20.30 -5.80 -23.42
CA ILE A 404 21.71 -6.21 -23.47
C ILE A 404 21.87 -7.31 -24.52
N THR A 405 22.45 -6.94 -25.66
CA THR A 405 22.57 -7.79 -26.87
C THR A 405 24.01 -7.95 -27.33
N SER A 406 24.98 -7.36 -26.63
CA SER A 406 26.40 -7.45 -26.98
C SER A 406 27.26 -7.73 -25.77
N ALA A 407 28.45 -8.30 -26.00
CA ALA A 407 29.43 -8.54 -24.95
C ALA A 407 30.11 -7.24 -24.53
N GLY A 408 30.56 -7.16 -23.28
CA GLY A 408 31.30 -6.01 -22.73
C GLY A 408 31.04 -5.79 -21.24
N ASP A 409 31.60 -4.70 -20.72
CA ASP A 409 31.40 -4.26 -19.34
C ASP A 409 30.28 -3.21 -19.26
N TYR A 410 29.44 -3.34 -18.25
CA TYR A 410 28.24 -2.54 -18.06
C TYR A 410 28.19 -1.98 -16.63
N VAL A 411 27.48 -0.86 -16.48
CA VAL A 411 27.14 -0.28 -15.16
C VAL A 411 25.63 -0.26 -15.01
N PHE A 412 25.12 -0.96 -14.01
CA PHE A 412 23.73 -0.93 -13.57
C PHE A 412 23.55 0.13 -12.48
N THR A 413 22.70 1.11 -12.68
CA THR A 413 22.47 2.22 -11.76
C THR A 413 21.01 2.28 -11.33
N VAL A 414 20.77 2.29 -10.02
CA VAL A 414 19.46 2.57 -9.42
C VAL A 414 19.44 4.01 -8.94
N LYS A 415 18.46 4.80 -9.36
CA LYS A 415 18.31 6.22 -9.02
C LYS A 415 16.97 6.48 -8.35
N GLY A 416 16.97 7.16 -7.20
CA GLY A 416 15.76 7.48 -6.45
C GLY A 416 14.83 8.43 -7.20
N VAL A 417 13.51 8.18 -7.09
CA VAL A 417 12.44 9.07 -7.53
C VAL A 417 11.33 9.12 -6.48
N GLY A 418 10.42 10.10 -6.59
CA GLY A 418 9.30 10.24 -5.65
C GLY A 418 9.78 10.52 -4.23
N ASP A 419 9.46 9.61 -3.30
CA ASP A 419 9.85 9.68 -1.89
C ASP A 419 11.35 9.36 -1.65
N TYR A 420 12.10 9.01 -2.69
CA TYR A 420 13.51 8.62 -2.58
C TYR A 420 14.46 9.51 -3.39
N LYS A 421 15.67 9.75 -2.85
CA LYS A 421 16.79 10.46 -3.49
C LYS A 421 18.03 9.56 -3.60
N GLY A 422 19.10 10.07 -4.20
CA GLY A 422 20.38 9.38 -4.31
C GLY A 422 20.43 8.31 -5.41
N SER A 423 21.56 7.59 -5.48
CA SER A 423 21.77 6.52 -6.45
C SER A 423 22.85 5.53 -6.01
N GLN A 424 22.74 4.29 -6.47
CA GLN A 424 23.76 3.25 -6.32
C GLN A 424 24.10 2.63 -7.68
N SER A 425 25.33 2.11 -7.85
CA SER A 425 25.77 1.54 -9.13
C SER A 425 26.61 0.27 -8.96
N PHE A 426 26.39 -0.70 -9.85
CA PHE A 426 27.03 -2.02 -9.85
C PHE A 426 27.63 -2.29 -11.22
N LYS A 427 28.85 -2.82 -11.25
CA LYS A 427 29.53 -3.22 -12.50
C LYS A 427 29.30 -4.69 -12.77
N PHE A 428 29.02 -5.03 -14.02
CA PHE A 428 28.92 -6.42 -14.46
C PHE A 428 29.47 -6.60 -15.88
N THR A 429 29.88 -7.82 -16.21
CA THR A 429 30.39 -8.17 -17.54
C THR A 429 29.42 -9.12 -18.25
N VAL A 430 29.25 -8.94 -19.55
CA VAL A 430 28.49 -9.82 -20.43
C VAL A 430 29.45 -10.46 -21.42
N SER A 431 29.43 -11.79 -21.52
CA SER A 431 30.34 -12.54 -22.40
C SER A 431 29.60 -13.34 -23.45
N ALA A 432 30.17 -13.42 -24.66
CA ALA A 432 29.70 -14.33 -25.70
C ALA A 432 29.90 -15.81 -25.32
N GLY A 433 30.80 -16.08 -24.37
CA GLY A 433 31.16 -17.41 -23.91
C GLY A 433 32.04 -18.19 -24.90
N ASN A 434 32.76 -19.17 -24.36
CA ASN A 434 33.59 -20.10 -25.10
C ASN A 434 32.98 -21.50 -25.04
N VAL A 435 32.44 -22.00 -26.15
CA VAL A 435 31.71 -23.28 -26.16
C VAL A 435 32.68 -24.45 -26.13
N VAL A 436 32.60 -25.25 -25.06
CA VAL A 436 33.38 -26.47 -24.85
C VAL A 436 32.44 -27.68 -25.01
N LYS A 437 32.63 -28.42 -26.10
CA LYS A 437 31.91 -29.67 -26.34
C LYS A 437 32.56 -30.80 -25.57
N LEU A 438 31.89 -31.28 -24.52
CA LEU A 438 32.40 -32.33 -23.64
C LEU A 438 32.68 -33.65 -24.37
N SER A 439 31.97 -33.90 -25.47
CA SER A 439 32.16 -35.09 -26.30
C SER A 439 33.45 -35.10 -27.12
N LEU A 440 34.15 -33.96 -27.20
CA LEU A 440 35.39 -33.79 -27.97
C LEU A 440 36.63 -33.67 -27.08
N LEU A 441 36.48 -33.82 -25.76
CA LEU A 441 37.62 -33.79 -24.84
C LEU A 441 38.51 -35.01 -25.05
N THR A 442 39.83 -34.81 -24.91
CA THR A 442 40.87 -35.83 -25.06
C THR A 442 41.77 -35.95 -23.83
N SER A 443 41.49 -35.17 -22.78
CA SER A 443 42.18 -35.15 -21.49
C SER A 443 41.31 -34.44 -20.45
N ASP A 444 41.73 -34.47 -19.17
CA ASP A 444 41.12 -33.69 -18.09
C ASP A 444 41.00 -32.21 -18.47
N TYR A 445 39.86 -31.59 -18.14
CA TYR A 445 39.55 -30.21 -18.49
C TYR A 445 39.38 -29.32 -17.26
N VAL A 446 39.94 -28.12 -17.33
CA VAL A 446 39.75 -27.06 -16.33
C VAL A 446 38.99 -25.93 -17.00
N ALA A 447 37.70 -25.82 -16.68
CA ALA A 447 36.81 -24.79 -17.18
C ALA A 447 37.20 -23.42 -16.60
N ARG A 448 37.30 -22.44 -17.49
CA ARG A 448 37.71 -21.06 -17.19
C ARG A 448 36.53 -20.12 -17.25
N LYS A 449 36.69 -18.91 -16.71
CA LYS A 449 35.66 -17.86 -16.75
C LYS A 449 35.16 -17.66 -18.19
N GLY A 450 33.84 -17.76 -18.37
CA GLY A 450 33.21 -17.63 -19.68
C GLY A 450 33.10 -18.93 -20.49
N ASP A 451 33.55 -20.08 -19.99
CA ASP A 451 33.30 -21.34 -20.68
C ASP A 451 31.81 -21.74 -20.62
N ILE A 452 31.32 -22.33 -21.70
CA ILE A 452 30.00 -22.95 -21.83
C ILE A 452 30.21 -24.45 -22.08
N LEU A 453 30.02 -25.27 -21.06
CA LEU A 453 30.15 -26.73 -21.18
C LEU A 453 28.86 -27.32 -21.75
N THR A 454 28.94 -28.15 -22.79
CA THR A 454 27.76 -28.73 -23.44
C THR A 454 28.00 -30.14 -23.98
N GLY A 455 26.93 -30.93 -24.07
CA GLY A 455 26.95 -32.31 -24.57
C GLY A 455 27.33 -33.32 -23.50
N LYS A 456 27.47 -34.58 -23.91
CA LYS A 456 27.86 -35.68 -23.02
C LYS A 456 29.38 -35.86 -23.02
N LEU A 457 29.96 -36.00 -21.85
CA LEU A 457 31.38 -36.32 -21.67
C LEU A 457 31.68 -37.70 -22.27
N ALA A 458 32.72 -37.78 -23.13
CA ALA A 458 32.95 -38.96 -23.98
C ALA A 458 33.72 -40.10 -23.30
N ASP A 459 34.52 -39.80 -22.28
CA ASP A 459 35.43 -40.75 -21.62
C ASP A 459 35.55 -40.39 -20.13
N SER A 460 36.42 -41.08 -19.41
CA SER A 460 36.68 -40.97 -17.96
C SER A 460 37.50 -39.71 -17.58
N TYR A 461 37.36 -38.62 -18.33
CA TYR A 461 38.08 -37.38 -18.08
C TYR A 461 37.47 -36.61 -16.90
N LYS A 462 38.31 -35.90 -16.15
CA LYS A 462 37.87 -35.07 -15.03
C LYS A 462 37.56 -33.67 -15.52
N VAL A 463 36.45 -33.11 -15.04
CA VAL A 463 36.08 -31.72 -15.31
C VAL A 463 36.14 -30.93 -14.00
N SER A 464 36.97 -29.89 -14.00
CA SER A 464 37.11 -28.97 -12.86
C SER A 464 36.87 -27.53 -13.28
N ILE A 465 36.58 -26.65 -12.32
CA ILE A 465 36.32 -25.23 -12.52
C ILE A 465 37.46 -24.46 -11.85
N GLU A 466 38.10 -23.58 -12.59
CA GLU A 466 39.13 -22.68 -12.08
C GLU A 466 38.59 -21.81 -10.93
N ALA A 467 39.47 -21.43 -9.99
CA ALA A 467 39.07 -20.55 -8.89
C ALA A 467 38.56 -19.20 -9.43
N ASP A 468 37.48 -18.72 -8.81
CA ASP A 468 36.73 -17.50 -9.15
C ASP A 468 36.14 -17.47 -10.58
N ALA A 469 36.11 -18.61 -11.27
CA ALA A 469 35.51 -18.71 -12.60
C ALA A 469 33.98 -18.81 -12.52
N THR A 470 33.32 -18.00 -13.36
CA THR A 470 31.91 -18.17 -13.70
C THR A 470 31.79 -18.91 -15.03
N ILE A 471 31.15 -20.08 -15.01
CA ILE A 471 30.92 -20.92 -16.18
C ILE A 471 29.42 -21.10 -16.42
N LYS A 472 29.04 -21.45 -17.65
CA LYS A 472 27.70 -21.95 -17.98
C LYS A 472 27.78 -23.44 -18.25
N ILE A 473 26.82 -24.20 -17.75
CA ILE A 473 26.58 -25.57 -18.22
C ILE A 473 25.25 -25.59 -18.98
N LYS A 474 25.28 -26.16 -20.19
CA LYS A 474 24.16 -26.14 -21.13
C LYS A 474 23.94 -27.52 -21.73
N ASN A 475 22.87 -28.20 -21.34
CA ASN A 475 22.59 -29.57 -21.78
C ASN A 475 23.82 -30.49 -21.60
N ALA A 476 24.52 -30.31 -20.48
CA ALA A 476 25.77 -30.99 -20.20
C ALA A 476 25.51 -32.27 -19.39
N VAL A 477 26.11 -33.37 -19.81
CA VAL A 477 26.05 -34.65 -19.08
C VAL A 477 27.46 -35.05 -18.70
N ILE A 478 27.77 -34.91 -17.42
CA ILE A 478 29.07 -35.16 -16.80
C ILE A 478 28.90 -36.33 -15.81
N ASP A 479 28.67 -37.51 -16.39
CA ASP A 479 28.39 -38.77 -15.68
C ASP A 479 29.28 -39.92 -16.18
N SER A 480 30.20 -39.65 -17.10
CA SER A 480 30.81 -40.67 -17.93
C SER A 480 31.95 -41.37 -17.22
N VAL A 481 31.59 -42.48 -16.58
CA VAL A 481 32.50 -43.60 -16.48
C VAL A 481 31.76 -44.83 -16.98
N ASP A 482 32.32 -45.50 -17.97
CA ASP A 482 31.82 -46.79 -18.41
C ASP A 482 32.02 -47.80 -17.25
N GLU A 483 30.92 -48.19 -16.59
CA GLU A 483 30.94 -49.15 -15.48
C GLU A 483 31.50 -50.52 -15.90
N GLY A 484 31.60 -50.80 -17.21
CA GLY A 484 32.29 -51.96 -17.76
C GLY A 484 33.82 -51.87 -17.69
N VAL A 485 34.40 -50.65 -17.72
CA VAL A 485 35.85 -50.38 -17.74
C VAL A 485 36.37 -50.01 -16.35
N TYR A 486 35.62 -49.21 -15.59
CA TYR A 486 35.96 -48.82 -14.22
C TYR A 486 34.84 -49.27 -13.28
N LYS A 487 34.92 -50.54 -12.85
CA LYS A 487 34.07 -51.03 -11.76
C LYS A 487 34.48 -50.34 -10.46
N CYS A 488 33.49 -49.98 -9.65
CA CYS A 488 33.76 -49.46 -8.31
C CYS A 488 34.39 -50.56 -7.44
N ASP A 489 35.66 -50.36 -7.15
CA ASP A 489 36.50 -51.20 -6.32
C ASP A 489 37.35 -50.28 -5.42
N TRP A 490 37.78 -50.78 -4.27
CA TRP A 490 38.49 -50.01 -3.25
C TRP A 490 39.81 -49.40 -3.79
N ASP A 491 40.44 -50.09 -4.74
CA ASP A 491 41.72 -49.70 -5.33
C ASP A 491 41.57 -48.83 -6.60
N LYS A 492 40.34 -48.52 -7.03
CA LYS A 492 40.08 -47.75 -8.26
C LYS A 492 39.84 -46.26 -7.96
N PRO A 493 40.30 -45.35 -8.83
CA PRO A 493 40.18 -43.92 -8.60
C PRO A 493 38.72 -43.48 -8.55
N SER A 494 38.38 -42.63 -7.57
CA SER A 494 37.10 -41.96 -7.48
C SER A 494 37.26 -40.50 -7.90
N TRP A 495 36.27 -39.93 -8.60
CA TRP A 495 36.29 -38.51 -8.96
C TRP A 495 34.88 -37.95 -9.05
N SER A 496 34.75 -36.68 -8.70
CA SER A 496 33.49 -35.95 -8.78
C SER A 496 33.10 -35.62 -10.21
N GLY A 497 31.80 -35.49 -10.47
CA GLY A 497 31.29 -35.06 -11.77
C GLY A 497 31.84 -33.67 -12.11
N LEU A 498 31.71 -32.72 -11.18
CA LEU A 498 32.38 -31.42 -11.25
C LEU A 498 33.18 -31.14 -9.99
N THR A 499 34.33 -30.49 -10.13
CA THR A 499 35.18 -30.07 -9.00
C THR A 499 35.49 -28.58 -9.07
N CYS A 500 35.14 -27.82 -8.04
CA CYS A 500 35.64 -26.45 -7.90
C CYS A 500 37.04 -26.44 -7.32
N LYS A 501 37.97 -25.68 -7.91
CA LYS A 501 39.35 -25.51 -7.39
C LYS A 501 39.48 -24.39 -6.36
N GLY A 502 38.44 -23.57 -6.23
CA GLY A 502 38.31 -22.45 -5.30
C GLY A 502 36.85 -22.02 -5.28
N ASN A 503 36.55 -20.74 -5.07
CA ASN A 503 35.20 -20.24 -5.33
C ASN A 503 34.86 -20.46 -6.81
N CYS A 504 33.60 -20.72 -7.12
CA CYS A 504 33.17 -20.97 -8.49
C CYS A 504 31.70 -20.59 -8.64
N THR A 505 31.30 -20.21 -9.85
CA THR A 505 29.89 -19.96 -10.17
C THR A 505 29.46 -20.79 -11.37
N ILE A 506 28.35 -21.50 -11.24
CA ILE A 506 27.73 -22.30 -12.30
C ILE A 506 26.39 -21.65 -12.68
N ILE A 507 26.27 -21.27 -13.94
CA ILE A 507 25.00 -20.81 -14.54
C ILE A 507 24.36 -21.97 -15.30
N LEU A 508 23.18 -22.40 -14.87
CA LEU A 508 22.40 -23.49 -15.45
C LEU A 508 21.59 -23.01 -16.65
N ASP A 509 21.75 -23.69 -17.78
CA ASP A 509 20.95 -23.55 -19.00
C ASP A 509 20.56 -24.95 -19.50
N GLY A 510 19.33 -25.14 -19.95
CA GLY A 510 18.82 -26.47 -20.33
C GLY A 510 18.91 -27.53 -19.23
N ASP A 511 19.02 -28.81 -19.61
CA ASP A 511 19.00 -29.95 -18.67
C ASP A 511 20.39 -30.53 -18.43
N ASN A 512 20.88 -30.46 -17.20
CA ASN A 512 22.26 -30.84 -16.88
C ASN A 512 22.34 -31.99 -15.88
N ILE A 513 23.36 -32.82 -16.02
CA ILE A 513 23.65 -33.95 -15.15
C ILE A 513 25.11 -33.88 -14.72
N ALA A 514 25.39 -33.98 -13.42
CA ALA A 514 26.74 -34.12 -12.87
C ALA A 514 26.78 -35.23 -11.82
N LYS A 515 27.44 -36.35 -12.10
CA LYS A 515 27.45 -37.52 -11.20
C LYS A 515 28.87 -37.88 -10.79
N GLY A 516 29.06 -38.12 -9.50
CA GLY A 516 30.31 -38.63 -8.97
C GLY A 516 30.50 -40.11 -9.34
N HIS A 517 31.75 -40.48 -9.57
CA HIS A 517 32.15 -41.87 -9.77
C HIS A 517 32.79 -42.48 -8.52
N CYS A 518 32.19 -43.58 -8.03
CA CYS A 518 32.67 -44.42 -6.94
C CYS A 518 32.86 -43.76 -5.56
N TRP A 519 33.32 -44.58 -4.62
CA TRP A 519 33.22 -44.48 -3.17
C TRP A 519 33.46 -43.13 -2.52
N THR A 520 34.32 -42.25 -3.03
CA THR A 520 34.61 -40.97 -2.36
C THR A 520 34.07 -39.75 -3.09
N SER A 521 33.45 -39.92 -4.24
CA SER A 521 33.08 -38.80 -5.10
C SER A 521 31.76 -38.13 -4.72
N ALA A 522 31.78 -36.79 -4.74
CA ALA A 522 30.59 -35.96 -4.77
C ALA A 522 30.05 -35.82 -6.20
N GLY A 523 28.78 -35.48 -6.36
CA GLY A 523 28.28 -35.05 -7.68
C GLY A 523 28.97 -33.75 -8.12
N ILE A 524 28.96 -32.75 -7.23
CA ILE A 524 29.77 -31.53 -7.34
C ILE A 524 30.59 -31.34 -6.07
N TYR A 525 31.92 -31.36 -6.19
CA TYR A 525 32.84 -31.13 -5.08
C TYR A 525 33.10 -29.64 -4.85
N VAL A 526 32.90 -29.21 -3.62
CA VAL A 526 33.22 -27.87 -3.11
C VAL A 526 34.25 -27.98 -1.99
N PRO A 527 35.51 -27.54 -2.21
CA PRO A 527 36.55 -27.59 -1.18
C PRO A 527 36.22 -26.74 0.05
N GLN A 528 36.69 -27.17 1.22
CA GLN A 528 36.60 -26.37 2.44
C GLN A 528 37.21 -24.97 2.23
N GLY A 529 36.52 -23.93 2.71
CA GLY A 529 36.94 -22.54 2.55
C GLY A 529 36.59 -21.91 1.20
N SER A 530 36.03 -22.68 0.26
CA SER A 530 35.52 -22.20 -1.03
C SER A 530 34.00 -22.08 -1.03
N THR A 531 33.47 -21.30 -1.97
CA THR A 531 32.03 -21.13 -2.18
C THR A 531 31.64 -21.52 -3.61
N LEU A 532 30.70 -22.44 -3.74
CA LEU A 532 29.98 -22.69 -4.99
C LEU A 532 28.72 -21.83 -5.02
N THR A 533 28.54 -21.05 -6.09
CA THR A 533 27.29 -20.35 -6.41
C THR A 533 26.62 -21.01 -7.60
N ILE A 534 25.35 -21.41 -7.46
CA ILE A 534 24.53 -21.96 -8.54
C ILE A 534 23.40 -20.97 -8.86
N ASP A 535 23.18 -20.72 -10.14
CA ASP A 535 22.18 -19.79 -10.64
C ASP A 535 21.73 -20.20 -12.06
N GLY A 536 20.83 -19.46 -12.67
CA GLY A 536 20.27 -19.74 -13.99
C GLY A 536 18.96 -20.52 -13.92
N LYS A 537 18.20 -20.53 -15.02
CA LYS A 537 16.86 -21.15 -15.08
C LYS A 537 16.88 -22.62 -15.50
N GLY A 538 18.05 -23.16 -15.86
CA GLY A 538 18.20 -24.57 -16.24
C GLY A 538 18.02 -25.54 -15.08
N SER A 539 18.07 -26.83 -15.39
CA SER A 539 18.02 -27.92 -14.42
C SER A 539 19.39 -28.54 -14.17
N LEU A 540 19.58 -29.10 -12.98
CA LEU A 540 20.77 -29.85 -12.57
C LEU A 540 20.34 -31.07 -11.75
N GLU A 541 20.54 -32.26 -12.30
CA GLU A 541 20.53 -33.51 -11.53
C GLU A 541 21.96 -33.86 -11.11
N THR A 542 22.20 -33.96 -9.81
CA THR A 542 23.51 -34.28 -9.27
C THR A 542 23.45 -35.33 -8.19
N SER A 543 24.38 -36.28 -8.23
CA SER A 543 24.42 -37.36 -7.24
C SER A 543 25.84 -37.81 -6.93
N ALA A 544 26.06 -38.18 -5.68
CA ALA A 544 27.32 -38.77 -5.24
C ALA A 544 27.58 -40.14 -5.90
N GLY A 545 28.86 -40.51 -6.03
CA GLY A 545 29.25 -41.88 -6.36
C GLY A 545 29.35 -42.78 -5.14
N GLY A 546 29.55 -42.22 -3.95
CA GLY A 546 29.70 -42.94 -2.67
C GLY A 546 29.51 -42.04 -1.45
N TRP A 547 30.50 -41.97 -0.57
CA TRP A 547 30.62 -41.12 0.62
C TRP A 547 30.71 -39.61 0.36
N GLY A 548 30.64 -39.15 -0.90
CA GLY A 548 30.53 -37.73 -1.20
C GLY A 548 29.10 -37.21 -1.07
N ALA A 549 28.93 -35.89 -0.98
CA ALA A 549 27.62 -35.27 -1.07
C ALA A 549 27.11 -35.19 -2.51
N GLY A 550 25.80 -35.00 -2.71
CA GLY A 550 25.29 -34.63 -4.04
C GLY A 550 25.92 -33.31 -4.53
N ILE A 551 25.97 -32.32 -3.63
CA ILE A 551 26.74 -31.07 -3.77
C ILE A 551 27.44 -30.80 -2.45
N GLY A 552 28.77 -30.71 -2.43
CA GLY A 552 29.53 -30.37 -1.23
C GLY A 552 30.80 -31.20 -1.06
N GLY A 553 30.95 -31.87 0.09
CA GLY A 553 32.20 -32.56 0.47
C GLY A 553 32.44 -33.89 -0.27
N VAL A 554 33.69 -34.36 -0.29
CA VAL A 554 34.12 -35.65 -0.89
C VAL A 554 34.77 -36.57 0.14
N GLY A 555 34.58 -37.88 0.01
CA GLY A 555 35.22 -38.89 0.85
C GLY A 555 34.76 -38.87 2.30
N GLN A 556 35.41 -39.70 3.13
CA GLN A 556 35.12 -39.77 4.55
C GLN A 556 35.80 -38.60 5.30
N SER A 557 35.09 -38.00 6.25
CA SER A 557 35.56 -36.94 7.16
C SER A 557 35.95 -35.61 6.54
N SER A 558 35.64 -35.35 5.26
CA SER A 558 35.96 -34.06 4.62
C SER A 558 34.88 -33.02 4.87
N LYS A 559 35.30 -31.82 5.29
CA LYS A 559 34.38 -30.69 5.36
C LYS A 559 34.03 -30.17 3.96
N SER A 560 32.78 -29.82 3.74
CA SER A 560 32.37 -29.13 2.51
C SER A 560 32.68 -27.63 2.58
N GLY A 561 32.85 -27.01 1.41
CA GLY A 561 32.75 -25.56 1.28
C GLY A 561 31.31 -25.06 1.38
N ASN A 562 31.15 -23.75 1.18
CA ASN A 562 29.85 -23.09 1.20
C ASN A 562 29.10 -23.35 -0.11
N VAL A 563 27.77 -23.43 -0.04
CA VAL A 563 26.89 -23.59 -1.19
C VAL A 563 25.86 -22.48 -1.18
N VAL A 564 25.79 -21.71 -2.27
CA VAL A 564 24.80 -20.64 -2.48
C VAL A 564 23.97 -20.98 -3.71
N ILE A 565 22.66 -21.14 -3.54
CA ILE A 565 21.71 -21.36 -4.64
C ILE A 565 20.88 -20.09 -4.79
N LEU A 566 21.06 -19.41 -5.91
CA LEU A 566 20.30 -18.21 -6.28
C LEU A 566 19.04 -18.58 -7.04
N ASP A 567 19.13 -19.54 -7.96
CA ASP A 567 18.02 -19.98 -8.82
C ASP A 567 18.31 -21.37 -9.44
N GLY A 568 17.35 -21.89 -10.19
CA GLY A 568 17.47 -23.13 -10.99
C GLY A 568 16.64 -24.28 -10.44
N THR A 569 16.51 -25.35 -11.24
CA THR A 569 15.83 -26.59 -10.82
C THR A 569 16.87 -27.64 -10.46
N ILE A 570 17.13 -27.83 -9.17
CA ILE A 570 18.25 -28.63 -8.67
C ILE A 570 17.71 -29.88 -7.97
N LYS A 571 18.19 -31.05 -8.36
CA LYS A 571 17.97 -32.31 -7.64
C LYS A 571 19.33 -32.86 -7.21
N ALA A 572 19.61 -32.79 -5.90
CA ALA A 572 20.88 -33.24 -5.32
C ALA A 572 20.67 -34.45 -4.41
N THR A 573 21.41 -35.53 -4.65
CA THR A 573 21.26 -36.79 -3.91
C THR A 573 22.59 -37.29 -3.36
N GLY A 574 22.66 -37.45 -2.03
CA GLY A 574 23.78 -38.09 -1.36
C GLY A 574 23.70 -39.63 -1.42
N LYS A 575 24.81 -40.31 -1.14
CA LYS A 575 24.87 -41.76 -0.97
C LYS A 575 25.71 -42.13 0.27
N HIS A 576 25.57 -43.38 0.73
CA HIS A 576 26.36 -43.95 1.84
C HIS A 576 26.53 -42.99 3.04
N SER A 577 25.42 -42.55 3.64
CA SER A 577 25.48 -41.66 4.83
C SER A 577 26.09 -40.27 4.56
N SER A 578 25.82 -39.71 3.38
CA SER A 578 26.23 -38.35 2.96
C SER A 578 25.03 -37.49 2.53
N ALA A 579 25.18 -36.17 2.63
CA ALA A 579 24.07 -35.25 2.40
C ALA A 579 23.72 -35.09 0.93
N GLY A 580 22.47 -34.70 0.65
CA GLY A 580 22.07 -34.20 -0.67
C GLY A 580 22.86 -32.93 -1.02
N ILE A 581 22.79 -31.93 -0.15
CA ILE A 581 23.56 -30.69 -0.21
C ILE A 581 24.27 -30.49 1.13
N GLY A 582 25.60 -30.51 1.12
CA GLY A 582 26.43 -30.20 2.29
C GLY A 582 27.53 -31.24 2.55
N GLY A 583 27.49 -31.85 3.73
CA GLY A 583 28.58 -32.70 4.25
C GLY A 583 28.69 -34.07 3.58
N SER A 584 29.92 -34.56 3.47
CA SER A 584 30.21 -35.95 3.11
C SER A 584 30.02 -36.87 4.33
N ASN A 585 30.19 -38.19 4.20
CA ASN A 585 30.18 -39.08 5.37
C ASN A 585 31.28 -38.67 6.37
N ASP A 586 30.96 -38.59 7.66
CA ASP A 586 31.77 -37.99 8.74
C ASP A 586 32.19 -36.52 8.52
N GLY A 587 31.65 -35.87 7.49
CA GLY A 587 32.01 -34.54 7.04
C GLY A 587 31.01 -33.46 7.47
N GLN A 588 31.53 -32.34 7.96
CA GLN A 588 30.71 -31.16 8.27
C GLN A 588 30.34 -30.38 7.01
N ASN A 589 29.21 -29.66 7.05
CA ASN A 589 28.88 -28.71 5.99
C ASN A 589 29.50 -27.32 6.24
N GLY A 590 29.98 -26.70 5.16
CA GLY A 590 30.09 -25.25 5.03
C GLY A 590 28.70 -24.58 5.01
N SER A 591 28.65 -23.25 5.00
CA SER A 591 27.37 -22.52 5.04
C SER A 591 26.53 -22.84 3.79
N ILE A 592 25.24 -23.12 3.99
CA ILE A 592 24.31 -23.39 2.90
C ILE A 592 23.29 -22.26 2.83
N THR A 593 23.19 -21.58 1.70
CA THR A 593 22.25 -20.49 1.46
C THR A 593 21.39 -20.77 0.24
N ILE A 594 20.06 -20.77 0.40
CA ILE A 594 19.10 -20.91 -0.70
C ILE A 594 18.25 -19.63 -0.76
N LYS A 595 18.42 -18.86 -1.83
CA LYS A 595 17.67 -17.61 -2.07
C LYS A 595 16.50 -17.80 -3.03
N GLY A 596 16.55 -18.82 -3.89
CA GLY A 596 15.57 -19.06 -4.95
C GLY A 596 15.68 -20.43 -5.60
N GLY A 597 14.97 -20.63 -6.71
CA GLY A 597 14.94 -21.89 -7.46
C GLY A 597 13.96 -22.94 -6.93
N PHE A 598 13.95 -24.10 -7.58
CA PHE A 598 13.27 -25.32 -7.14
C PHE A 598 14.33 -26.35 -6.74
N VAL A 599 14.51 -26.59 -5.44
CA VAL A 599 15.59 -27.42 -4.90
C VAL A 599 15.00 -28.67 -4.27
N THR A 600 15.40 -29.85 -4.75
CA THR A 600 15.15 -31.14 -4.11
C THR A 600 16.46 -31.71 -3.59
N ALA A 601 16.57 -31.94 -2.29
CA ALA A 601 17.79 -32.42 -1.64
C ALA A 601 17.50 -33.67 -0.81
N ILE A 602 18.16 -34.78 -1.16
CA ILE A 602 17.87 -36.10 -0.59
C ILE A 602 19.15 -36.65 0.05
N GLY A 603 19.09 -36.85 1.37
CA GLY A 603 20.11 -37.53 2.15
C GLY A 603 19.97 -39.03 2.07
N ASN A 604 21.03 -39.76 2.42
CA ASN A 604 21.02 -41.22 2.48
C ASN A 604 21.63 -41.68 3.81
N GLY A 605 21.22 -42.83 4.35
CA GLY A 605 21.73 -43.33 5.64
C GLY A 605 21.60 -42.26 6.74
N GLY A 606 22.59 -42.11 7.60
CA GLY A 606 22.57 -41.12 8.69
C GLY A 606 22.80 -39.65 8.27
N ALA A 607 22.50 -39.23 7.04
CA ALA A 607 22.78 -37.87 6.57
C ALA A 607 21.54 -37.04 6.24
N ALA A 608 21.66 -35.72 6.37
CA ALA A 608 20.57 -34.81 6.07
C ALA A 608 20.32 -34.65 4.56
N GLY A 609 19.11 -34.23 4.20
CA GLY A 609 18.84 -33.73 2.84
C GLY A 609 19.69 -32.50 2.55
N ILE A 610 19.59 -31.51 3.44
CA ILE A 610 20.35 -30.26 3.44
C ILE A 610 21.07 -30.13 4.78
N GLY A 611 22.41 -30.08 4.72
CA GLY A 611 23.30 -29.88 5.85
C GLY A 611 24.33 -30.99 5.98
N GLY A 612 24.53 -31.55 7.17
CA GLY A 612 25.68 -32.44 7.42
C GLY A 612 25.45 -33.91 7.01
N GLY A 613 26.56 -34.63 6.85
CA GLY A 613 26.54 -36.09 6.72
C GLY A 613 26.36 -36.79 8.07
N TYR A 614 26.42 -38.13 8.08
CA TYR A 614 26.57 -38.88 9.34
C TYR A 614 27.88 -38.47 10.01
N SER A 615 27.92 -38.18 11.32
CA SER A 615 29.17 -37.81 12.00
C SER A 615 29.45 -38.68 13.22
N SER A 616 30.56 -39.42 13.25
CA SER A 616 31.04 -40.10 14.46
C SER A 616 31.78 -39.18 15.46
N GLY A 617 31.88 -37.86 15.20
CA GLY A 617 32.70 -36.92 15.97
C GLY A 617 32.10 -35.53 16.24
N SER A 618 32.68 -34.82 17.23
CA SER A 618 32.16 -33.62 17.92
C SER A 618 32.30 -32.28 17.19
N GLY A 619 32.28 -32.22 15.87
CA GLY A 619 32.50 -30.95 15.16
C GLY A 619 31.22 -30.31 14.64
N GLU A 620 31.20 -28.98 14.63
CA GLU A 620 30.02 -28.16 14.32
C GLU A 620 29.84 -27.92 12.81
N ASN A 621 28.61 -28.08 12.33
CA ASN A 621 28.19 -27.66 11.01
C ASN A 621 27.92 -26.15 10.95
N SER A 622 28.18 -25.55 9.78
CA SER A 622 27.88 -24.15 9.52
C SER A 622 26.38 -23.90 9.33
N ALA A 623 25.98 -22.63 9.34
CA ALA A 623 24.57 -22.22 9.26
C ALA A 623 23.90 -22.64 7.95
N ILE A 624 22.60 -22.94 8.05
CA ILE A 624 21.71 -23.19 6.91
C ILE A 624 20.73 -22.01 6.85
N THR A 625 20.68 -21.31 5.72
CA THR A 625 19.83 -20.12 5.52
C THR A 625 18.97 -20.29 4.27
N ILE A 626 17.65 -20.18 4.41
CA ILE A 626 16.69 -20.25 3.30
C ILE A 626 15.87 -18.96 3.33
N THR A 627 15.98 -18.13 2.29
CA THR A 627 15.25 -16.86 2.18
C THR A 627 14.23 -16.85 1.04
N GLY A 628 14.21 -17.88 0.19
CA GLY A 628 13.28 -17.99 -0.93
C GLY A 628 13.40 -19.32 -1.68
N GLY A 629 12.65 -19.44 -2.78
CA GLY A 629 12.56 -20.66 -3.59
C GLY A 629 11.55 -21.68 -3.08
N THR A 630 11.42 -22.78 -3.81
CA THR A 630 10.69 -23.98 -3.39
C THR A 630 11.71 -25.04 -3.01
N VAL A 631 11.72 -25.48 -1.75
CA VAL A 631 12.71 -26.42 -1.21
C VAL A 631 12.02 -27.67 -0.71
N ILE A 632 12.39 -28.81 -1.27
CA ILE A 632 11.97 -30.14 -0.83
C ILE A 632 13.20 -30.85 -0.29
N ALA A 633 13.22 -31.13 1.01
CA ALA A 633 14.33 -31.81 1.67
C ALA A 633 13.85 -33.13 2.29
N GLU A 634 14.62 -34.19 2.07
CA GLU A 634 14.37 -35.51 2.65
C GLU A 634 15.63 -36.01 3.37
N GLY A 635 15.49 -36.33 4.65
CA GLY A 635 16.56 -36.89 5.45
C GLY A 635 16.71 -38.39 5.19
N GLY A 636 17.94 -38.90 5.34
CA GLY A 636 18.16 -40.34 5.36
C GLY A 636 17.72 -40.99 6.68
N GLU A 637 17.92 -42.30 6.81
CA GLU A 637 17.63 -43.05 8.05
C GLU A 637 18.30 -42.42 9.29
N ASN A 638 17.55 -42.11 10.34
CA ASN A 638 18.07 -41.44 11.55
C ASN A 638 18.61 -40.02 11.33
N ALA A 639 18.23 -39.32 10.25
CA ALA A 639 18.75 -37.99 9.96
C ALA A 639 17.69 -36.97 9.51
N PRO A 640 17.84 -35.70 9.94
CA PRO A 640 16.84 -34.70 9.65
C PRO A 640 16.81 -34.32 8.17
N ALA A 641 15.69 -33.82 7.66
CA ALA A 641 15.65 -33.31 6.28
C ALA A 641 16.54 -32.07 6.11
N ILE A 642 16.39 -31.11 7.03
CA ILE A 642 17.23 -29.90 7.10
C ILE A 642 17.89 -29.88 8.47
N GLY A 643 19.21 -30.06 8.48
CA GLY A 643 19.96 -30.22 9.73
C GLY A 643 21.26 -30.96 9.54
N GLY A 644 21.70 -31.69 10.57
CA GLY A 644 23.13 -31.97 10.73
C GLY A 644 23.56 -33.34 10.25
N GLY A 645 22.61 -34.20 9.97
CA GLY A 645 22.84 -35.64 9.96
C GLY A 645 22.86 -36.21 11.38
N LEU A 646 22.90 -37.53 11.45
CA LEU A 646 22.97 -38.30 12.69
C LEU A 646 24.28 -37.98 13.43
N TYR A 647 24.17 -37.74 14.74
CA TYR A 647 25.28 -37.42 15.67
C TYR A 647 26.05 -36.12 15.39
N SER A 648 25.66 -35.32 14.39
CA SER A 648 26.28 -34.03 14.14
C SER A 648 25.57 -32.87 14.86
N VAL A 649 26.31 -31.80 15.10
CA VAL A 649 25.81 -30.52 15.63
C VAL A 649 25.63 -29.54 14.48
N ASN A 650 24.54 -28.77 14.44
CA ASN A 650 24.45 -27.56 13.60
C ASN A 650 24.48 -26.32 14.45
N ASN A 651 24.96 -25.21 13.86
CA ASN A 651 25.01 -23.93 14.54
C ASN A 651 23.68 -23.16 14.51
N VAL A 652 23.11 -22.85 13.33
CA VAL A 652 21.79 -22.17 13.23
C VAL A 652 21.08 -22.59 11.93
N ILE A 653 19.76 -22.82 12.00
CA ILE A 653 18.89 -22.96 10.82
C ILE A 653 17.99 -21.73 10.74
N LYS A 654 18.10 -20.94 9.67
CA LYS A 654 17.32 -19.71 9.45
C LYS A 654 16.43 -19.84 8.22
N ILE A 655 15.13 -19.63 8.40
CA ILE A 655 14.13 -19.60 7.33
C ILE A 655 13.46 -18.22 7.34
N GLY A 656 13.77 -17.39 6.34
CA GLY A 656 13.18 -16.07 6.16
C GLY A 656 12.09 -16.00 5.10
N GLY A 657 11.96 -17.03 4.25
CA GLY A 657 11.02 -17.04 3.13
C GLY A 657 11.09 -18.32 2.31
N GLY A 658 10.26 -18.41 1.26
CA GLY A 658 10.16 -19.57 0.36
C GLY A 658 9.02 -20.53 0.71
N ASN A 659 8.90 -21.61 -0.06
CA ASN A 659 7.99 -22.74 0.16
C ASN A 659 8.81 -23.99 0.51
N ILE A 660 8.86 -24.36 1.78
CA ILE A 660 9.69 -25.44 2.31
C ILE A 660 8.82 -26.66 2.60
N THR A 661 9.24 -27.83 2.15
CA THR A 661 8.74 -29.13 2.57
C THR A 661 9.92 -29.96 3.07
N ALA A 662 9.94 -30.29 4.35
CA ALA A 662 11.04 -30.99 4.99
C ALA A 662 10.54 -32.27 5.67
N LYS A 663 11.05 -33.43 5.26
CA LYS A 663 10.65 -34.73 5.80
C LYS A 663 11.84 -35.46 6.43
N GLY A 664 11.80 -35.62 7.76
CA GLY A 664 12.81 -36.37 8.49
C GLY A 664 12.77 -37.85 8.15
N GLY A 665 13.92 -38.53 8.18
CA GLY A 665 13.95 -39.99 8.16
C GLY A 665 13.62 -40.59 9.53
N TYR A 666 13.58 -41.92 9.65
CA TYR A 666 13.29 -42.63 10.91
C TYR A 666 14.00 -41.98 12.09
N ALA A 667 13.33 -41.73 13.20
CA ALA A 667 13.89 -41.15 14.41
C ALA A 667 14.57 -39.75 14.24
N SER A 668 14.05 -38.87 13.39
CA SER A 668 14.61 -37.53 13.20
C SER A 668 13.58 -36.44 12.87
N ALA A 669 13.98 -35.19 13.07
CA ALA A 669 13.17 -34.02 12.74
C ALA A 669 13.06 -33.78 11.23
N GLY A 670 11.97 -33.14 10.78
CA GLY A 670 11.96 -32.53 9.45
C GLY A 670 12.99 -31.40 9.37
N ILE A 671 12.93 -30.48 10.34
CA ILE A 671 13.86 -29.36 10.48
C ILE A 671 14.44 -29.37 11.89
N GLY A 672 15.75 -29.56 12.03
CA GLY A 672 16.40 -29.64 13.33
C GLY A 672 17.42 -30.77 13.38
N CYS A 673 17.21 -31.75 14.26
CA CYS A 673 18.20 -32.78 14.54
C CYS A 673 17.65 -34.20 14.52
N SER A 674 18.58 -35.16 14.48
CA SER A 674 18.34 -36.58 14.68
C SER A 674 18.23 -36.97 16.16
N LYS A 675 17.53 -38.07 16.47
CA LYS A 675 17.60 -38.76 17.76
C LYS A 675 19.02 -39.29 18.01
N VAL A 676 19.50 -39.17 19.24
CA VAL A 676 20.60 -40.01 19.77
C VAL A 676 19.99 -41.03 20.70
N SER A 677 20.18 -42.32 20.41
CA SER A 677 19.99 -43.40 21.36
C SER A 677 21.23 -43.46 22.26
N ASP A 678 21.05 -43.29 23.56
CA ASP A 678 22.13 -43.39 24.52
C ASP A 678 22.83 -44.74 24.44
N TYR A 679 24.14 -44.70 24.19
CA TYR A 679 25.05 -45.64 24.83
C TYR A 679 26.35 -44.98 25.31
N ASN A 680 26.65 -43.70 24.99
CA ASN A 680 27.93 -43.06 25.35
C ASN A 680 27.87 -41.55 25.71
N GLY A 681 26.70 -40.96 26.01
CA GLY A 681 26.64 -39.61 26.62
C GLY A 681 26.99 -38.41 25.73
N PHE A 682 26.95 -38.54 24.40
CA PHE A 682 27.01 -37.38 23.49
C PHE A 682 25.59 -36.95 23.11
N GLY A 683 24.95 -36.14 23.96
CA GLY A 683 23.65 -35.54 23.62
C GLY A 683 23.79 -34.68 22.35
N THR A 684 22.99 -34.95 21.32
CA THR A 684 22.96 -34.13 20.10
C THR A 684 22.66 -32.67 20.49
N MET A 685 23.57 -31.76 20.19
CA MET A 685 23.35 -30.32 20.37
C MET A 685 22.70 -29.78 19.11
N CYS A 686 21.50 -29.23 19.24
CA CYS A 686 20.79 -28.62 18.13
C CYS A 686 21.12 -27.14 17.99
N ALA A 687 21.25 -26.72 16.74
CA ALA A 687 21.11 -25.33 16.33
C ALA A 687 19.78 -24.75 16.78
N THR A 688 19.77 -23.45 17.09
CA THR A 688 18.53 -22.67 17.10
C THR A 688 17.87 -22.74 15.72
N VAL A 689 16.56 -22.99 15.68
CA VAL A 689 15.74 -22.89 14.48
C VAL A 689 15.01 -21.55 14.50
N GLU A 690 15.30 -20.68 13.54
CA GLU A 690 14.68 -19.37 13.39
C GLU A 690 13.79 -19.36 12.14
N ILE A 691 12.48 -19.12 12.31
CA ILE A 691 11.52 -18.98 11.21
C ILE A 691 10.90 -17.59 11.30
N SER A 692 11.20 -16.74 10.33
CA SER A 692 10.70 -15.36 10.27
C SER A 692 9.72 -15.11 9.10
N GLY A 693 9.61 -16.06 8.17
CA GLY A 693 8.70 -15.95 7.01
C GLY A 693 8.66 -17.22 6.15
N GLY A 694 7.86 -17.18 5.08
CA GLY A 694 7.67 -18.30 4.15
C GLY A 694 6.50 -19.23 4.50
N SER A 695 6.27 -20.23 3.65
CA SER A 695 5.39 -21.37 3.91
C SER A 695 6.28 -22.58 4.24
N VAL A 696 6.18 -23.10 5.46
CA VAL A 696 7.04 -24.18 5.96
C VAL A 696 6.18 -25.37 6.35
N VAL A 697 6.34 -26.48 5.65
CA VAL A 697 5.75 -27.78 6.02
C VAL A 697 6.88 -28.68 6.48
N SER A 698 6.84 -29.08 7.74
CA SER A 698 7.81 -29.98 8.33
C SER A 698 7.12 -31.23 8.86
N GLU A 699 7.60 -32.40 8.45
CA GLU A 699 7.11 -33.70 8.90
C GLU A 699 8.24 -34.44 9.62
N ALA A 700 7.96 -34.92 10.83
CA ALA A 700 8.88 -35.80 11.53
C ALA A 700 8.97 -37.16 10.84
N GLY A 701 10.11 -37.85 10.99
CA GLY A 701 10.16 -39.29 10.72
C GLY A 701 9.51 -40.10 11.84
N THR A 702 9.40 -41.42 11.65
CA THR A 702 8.77 -42.34 12.61
C THR A 702 9.65 -42.63 13.82
N ASN A 703 9.09 -42.79 15.03
CA ASN A 703 9.76 -43.32 16.25
C ASN A 703 10.89 -42.48 16.91
N ALA A 704 10.98 -41.17 16.63
CA ALA A 704 11.55 -40.09 17.49
C ALA A 704 11.87 -38.81 16.66
N GLY A 705 11.98 -37.66 17.32
CA GLY A 705 12.47 -36.39 16.74
C GLY A 705 11.35 -35.46 16.27
N ALA A 706 11.17 -34.31 16.93
CA ALA A 706 10.09 -33.35 16.65
C ALA A 706 10.05 -32.93 15.18
N ALA A 707 8.87 -32.62 14.62
CA ALA A 707 8.83 -32.17 13.23
C ALA A 707 9.67 -30.90 13.02
N ILE A 708 9.68 -29.98 14.00
CA ILE A 708 10.61 -28.86 14.11
C ILE A 708 11.29 -28.88 15.49
N GLY A 709 12.62 -28.85 15.50
CA GLY A 709 13.46 -28.75 16.70
C GLY A 709 13.97 -30.11 17.21
N GLY A 710 13.80 -30.39 18.51
CA GLY A 710 14.09 -31.70 19.12
C GLY A 710 15.43 -31.83 19.87
N GLY A 711 16.10 -30.72 20.22
CA GLY A 711 17.29 -30.74 21.10
C GLY A 711 17.52 -29.39 21.80
N ARG A 712 18.78 -29.12 22.20
CA ARG A 712 19.16 -27.99 23.08
C ARG A 712 19.00 -26.57 22.53
N GLY A 713 18.80 -26.39 21.23
CA GLY A 713 18.60 -25.07 20.63
C GLY A 713 17.15 -24.63 20.67
N ALA A 714 16.90 -23.33 20.85
CA ALA A 714 15.55 -22.76 20.83
C ALA A 714 14.88 -22.90 19.45
N VAL A 715 13.54 -22.92 19.44
CA VAL A 715 12.73 -22.74 18.23
C VAL A 715 12.09 -21.37 18.30
N LEU A 716 12.48 -20.47 17.40
CA LEU A 716 12.02 -19.08 17.35
C LEU A 716 11.19 -18.86 16.09
N ILE A 717 9.90 -18.60 16.24
CA ILE A 717 8.98 -18.33 15.13
C ILE A 717 8.45 -16.90 15.29
N SER A 718 8.80 -16.01 14.37
CA SER A 718 8.35 -14.62 14.37
C SER A 718 7.43 -14.26 13.19
N GLY A 719 7.25 -15.18 12.24
CA GLY A 719 6.42 -14.98 11.05
C GLY A 719 6.32 -16.22 10.16
N GLY A 720 5.56 -16.12 9.07
CA GLY A 720 5.33 -17.21 8.10
C GLY A 720 4.07 -18.03 8.37
N ASP A 721 3.82 -19.01 7.50
CA ASP A 721 2.80 -20.05 7.62
C ASP A 721 3.51 -21.40 7.86
N VAL A 722 3.50 -21.87 9.11
CA VAL A 722 4.30 -23.00 9.59
C VAL A 722 3.36 -24.15 9.94
N THR A 723 3.48 -25.27 9.25
CA THR A 723 2.83 -26.53 9.58
C THR A 723 3.89 -27.55 10.03
N ALA A 724 3.79 -28.03 11.26
CA ALA A 724 4.71 -28.97 11.86
C ALA A 724 3.96 -30.22 12.32
N THR A 725 4.17 -31.35 11.65
CA THR A 725 3.42 -32.60 11.89
C THR A 725 4.34 -33.66 12.46
N GLY A 726 4.15 -33.95 13.74
CA GLY A 726 4.76 -35.08 14.43
C GLY A 726 4.15 -36.41 13.99
N THR A 727 4.90 -37.49 14.19
CA THR A 727 4.42 -38.86 13.95
C THR A 727 4.35 -39.63 15.28
N TYR A 728 4.24 -40.97 15.23
CA TYR A 728 4.10 -41.85 16.39
C TYR A 728 4.93 -41.40 17.62
N GLU A 729 4.25 -40.88 18.64
CA GLU A 729 4.80 -40.39 19.93
C GLU A 729 5.88 -39.26 19.78
N VAL A 730 5.76 -38.45 18.72
CA VAL A 730 6.66 -37.34 18.39
C VAL A 730 5.88 -36.02 18.31
N PRO A 731 6.38 -34.92 18.90
CA PRO A 731 5.68 -33.65 18.88
C PRO A 731 5.82 -32.94 17.54
N GLY A 732 4.89 -32.03 17.23
CA GLY A 732 5.03 -31.14 16.08
C GLY A 732 6.24 -30.21 16.27
N ILE A 733 6.28 -29.48 17.38
CA ILE A 733 7.37 -28.54 17.70
C ILE A 733 7.87 -28.78 19.13
N CYS A 734 9.19 -28.87 19.31
CA CYS A 734 9.80 -29.05 20.63
C CYS A 734 11.22 -28.49 20.70
N SER A 735 11.62 -28.02 21.88
CA SER A 735 12.98 -27.59 22.22
C SER A 735 13.28 -27.87 23.70
N GLU A 736 14.53 -28.23 24.02
CA GLU A 736 15.00 -28.32 25.41
C GLU A 736 15.29 -26.94 26.02
N ASP A 737 15.47 -25.88 25.21
CA ASP A 737 15.72 -24.50 25.66
C ASP A 737 14.41 -23.70 25.75
N SER A 738 13.80 -23.40 24.61
CA SER A 738 12.51 -22.71 24.55
C SER A 738 11.87 -22.80 23.17
N VAL A 739 10.54 -22.79 23.13
CA VAL A 739 9.76 -22.55 21.91
C VAL A 739 9.13 -21.16 22.03
N VAL A 740 9.56 -20.22 21.20
CA VAL A 740 9.07 -18.84 21.22
C VAL A 740 8.32 -18.56 19.92
N ILE A 741 7.03 -18.22 20.03
CA ILE A 741 6.19 -17.81 18.91
C ILE A 741 5.77 -16.36 19.15
N SER A 742 6.26 -15.44 18.31
CA SER A 742 5.97 -14.01 18.39
C SER A 742 5.14 -13.48 17.21
N GLY A 743 4.90 -14.31 16.20
CA GLY A 743 4.11 -13.95 15.02
C GLY A 743 3.92 -15.12 14.04
N GLY A 744 3.17 -14.88 12.97
CA GLY A 744 2.86 -15.88 11.93
C GLY A 744 1.61 -16.73 12.20
N ALA A 745 1.33 -17.65 11.30
CA ALA A 745 0.32 -18.70 11.45
C ALA A 745 1.05 -20.03 11.69
N VAL A 746 0.86 -20.63 12.87
CA VAL A 746 1.54 -21.88 13.26
C VAL A 746 0.51 -22.96 13.49
N THR A 747 0.58 -24.05 12.73
CA THR A 747 -0.18 -25.28 12.94
C THR A 747 0.78 -26.39 13.36
N ALA A 748 0.71 -26.81 14.61
CA ALA A 748 1.54 -27.88 15.15
C ALA A 748 0.64 -29.08 15.51
N VAL A 749 0.94 -30.25 14.97
CA VAL A 749 0.19 -31.48 15.21
C VAL A 749 1.13 -32.49 15.83
N GLY A 750 0.84 -32.94 17.05
CA GLY A 750 1.56 -34.02 17.70
C GLY A 750 1.06 -35.35 17.17
N GLY A 751 1.95 -36.34 17.07
CA GLY A 751 1.49 -37.69 16.79
C GLY A 751 0.97 -38.40 18.05
N ARG A 752 0.70 -39.70 17.91
CA ARG A 752 -0.14 -40.50 18.83
C ARG A 752 -0.05 -40.13 20.32
N ASP A 753 1.14 -40.07 20.92
CA ASP A 753 1.29 -39.84 22.37
C ASP A 753 2.09 -38.57 22.70
N ALA A 754 2.12 -37.61 21.77
CA ALA A 754 2.92 -36.40 21.87
C ALA A 754 2.12 -35.12 21.63
N PRO A 755 2.58 -33.99 22.18
CA PRO A 755 1.88 -32.73 22.04
C PRO A 755 2.12 -32.09 20.67
N GLY A 756 1.22 -31.18 20.27
CA GLY A 756 1.48 -30.33 19.12
C GLY A 756 2.73 -29.48 19.34
N ILE A 757 2.79 -28.78 20.48
CA ILE A 757 3.96 -28.03 20.92
C ILE A 757 4.31 -28.43 22.35
N GLY A 758 5.55 -28.87 22.54
CA GLY A 758 6.11 -29.23 23.83
C GLY A 758 6.85 -30.56 23.82
N GLY A 759 7.19 -31.07 24.99
CA GLY A 759 8.01 -32.28 25.11
C GLY A 759 7.19 -33.56 24.94
N ALA A 760 7.78 -34.58 24.31
CA ALA A 760 7.29 -35.95 24.36
C ALA A 760 8.29 -36.80 25.15
N GLY A 761 7.81 -37.76 25.94
CA GLY A 761 8.66 -38.78 26.55
C GLY A 761 8.39 -40.12 25.88
N PHE A 762 9.45 -40.92 25.73
CA PHE A 762 9.37 -42.21 25.08
C PHE A 762 10.28 -43.20 25.82
N VAL A 763 9.70 -44.36 26.16
CA VAL A 763 10.28 -45.56 26.78
C VAL A 763 11.56 -45.40 27.62
N ALA A 764 11.36 -45.33 28.93
CA ALA A 764 12.11 -46.05 29.96
C ALA A 764 13.65 -45.97 29.96
N SER A 765 14.23 -44.78 30.15
CA SER A 765 15.35 -44.63 31.10
C SER A 765 15.76 -43.17 31.39
N GLU A 766 15.42 -42.18 30.57
CA GLU A 766 15.82 -40.78 30.82
C GLU A 766 14.68 -39.78 30.59
N TYR A 767 14.38 -39.02 31.64
CA TYR A 767 13.38 -37.96 31.67
C TYR A 767 13.82 -36.78 30.80
N LYS A 768 13.26 -36.63 29.59
CA LYS A 768 13.57 -35.48 28.74
C LYS A 768 12.87 -34.22 29.22
N THR A 769 13.67 -33.21 29.52
CA THR A 769 13.19 -31.87 29.85
C THR A 769 12.94 -31.08 28.57
N PHE A 770 11.86 -30.30 28.53
CA PHE A 770 11.66 -29.29 27.49
C PHE A 770 11.57 -27.91 28.10
N GLY A 771 11.93 -26.93 27.29
CA GLY A 771 12.00 -25.53 27.64
C GLY A 771 10.67 -24.84 27.90
N ASP A 772 10.72 -23.54 28.11
CA ASP A 772 9.52 -22.71 28.18
C ASP A 772 8.84 -22.63 26.79
N ILE A 773 7.51 -22.68 26.79
CA ILE A 773 6.68 -22.37 25.60
C ILE A 773 6.16 -20.95 25.76
N ILE A 774 6.63 -20.03 24.92
CA ILE A 774 6.35 -18.60 25.02
C ILE A 774 5.62 -18.16 23.76
N ILE A 775 4.34 -17.79 23.89
CA ILE A 775 3.51 -17.31 22.78
C ILE A 775 3.17 -15.85 23.05
N THR A 776 3.78 -14.97 22.26
CA THR A 776 3.65 -13.52 22.39
C THR A 776 2.89 -12.85 21.25
N GLY A 777 2.66 -13.55 20.15
CA GLY A 777 1.90 -13.06 19.00
C GLY A 777 1.59 -14.15 17.96
N GLY A 778 0.83 -13.77 16.93
CA GLY A 778 0.44 -14.67 15.84
C GLY A 778 -0.84 -15.50 16.11
N THR A 779 -1.11 -16.44 15.20
CA THR A 779 -2.21 -17.41 15.29
C THR A 779 -1.60 -18.80 15.48
N VAL A 780 -1.87 -19.45 16.61
CA VAL A 780 -1.30 -20.77 16.92
C VAL A 780 -2.41 -21.81 17.03
N LYS A 781 -2.34 -22.85 16.21
CA LYS A 781 -3.17 -24.05 16.32
C LYS A 781 -2.27 -25.21 16.73
N SER A 782 -2.47 -25.72 17.94
CA SER A 782 -1.72 -26.86 18.45
C SER A 782 -2.64 -28.04 18.75
N THR A 783 -2.43 -29.16 18.09
CA THR A 783 -3.25 -30.36 18.23
C THR A 783 -2.43 -31.49 18.85
N GLY A 784 -2.87 -32.04 19.97
CA GLY A 784 -2.24 -33.20 20.62
C GLY A 784 -2.77 -34.53 20.07
N GLY A 785 -1.95 -35.58 20.11
CA GLY A 785 -2.39 -36.94 19.78
C GLY A 785 -3.18 -37.62 20.91
N ARG A 786 -3.65 -38.85 20.63
CA ARG A 786 -4.41 -39.81 21.46
C ARG A 786 -4.16 -39.82 22.98
N TYR A 787 -2.97 -39.51 23.50
CA TYR A 787 -2.71 -39.42 24.95
C TYR A 787 -1.99 -38.14 25.39
N SER A 788 -2.05 -37.06 24.62
CA SER A 788 -1.25 -35.86 24.89
C SER A 788 -2.02 -34.56 24.73
N SER A 789 -1.53 -33.53 25.42
CA SER A 789 -2.05 -32.18 25.30
C SER A 789 -1.66 -31.53 23.98
N GLY A 790 -2.43 -30.55 23.51
CA GLY A 790 -1.99 -29.74 22.37
C GLY A 790 -0.79 -28.88 22.75
N LEU A 791 -0.78 -28.27 23.94
CA LEU A 791 0.38 -27.57 24.50
C LEU A 791 0.82 -28.22 25.82
N GLY A 792 2.10 -28.59 25.92
CA GLY A 792 2.69 -29.01 27.19
C GLY A 792 3.45 -30.33 27.12
N ALA A 793 3.31 -31.16 28.14
CA ALA A 793 4.13 -32.36 28.32
C ALA A 793 3.36 -33.62 27.88
N GLY A 794 3.94 -34.38 26.95
CA GLY A 794 3.56 -35.75 26.61
C GLY A 794 3.93 -36.74 27.71
N ILE A 795 3.68 -38.03 27.47
CA ILE A 795 3.89 -39.12 28.45
C ILE A 795 5.37 -39.16 28.88
N TYR A 796 5.67 -39.12 30.18
CA TYR A 796 7.05 -39.16 30.73
C TYR A 796 7.95 -37.96 30.37
N SER A 797 7.37 -36.79 30.11
CA SER A 797 8.13 -35.56 29.82
C SER A 797 8.01 -34.52 30.94
N HIS A 798 9.04 -33.69 31.11
CA HIS A 798 9.10 -32.65 32.14
C HIS A 798 9.32 -31.29 31.49
N GLY A 799 8.35 -30.38 31.59
CA GLY A 799 8.37 -29.11 30.88
C GLY A 799 8.63 -27.88 31.72
N GLY A 800 9.12 -26.84 31.05
CA GLY A 800 9.13 -25.46 31.50
C GLY A 800 7.73 -24.85 31.61
N ASN A 801 7.68 -23.53 31.73
CA ASN A 801 6.46 -22.75 31.81
C ASN A 801 5.77 -22.66 30.44
N ILE A 802 4.46 -22.44 30.45
CA ILE A 802 3.70 -22.01 29.28
C ILE A 802 3.30 -20.56 29.51
N ILE A 803 3.77 -19.64 28.69
CA ILE A 803 3.57 -18.19 28.82
C ILE A 803 2.81 -17.69 27.59
N ILE A 804 1.66 -17.06 27.80
CA ILE A 804 0.82 -16.47 26.74
C ILE A 804 0.53 -15.01 27.10
N THR A 805 0.79 -14.07 26.18
CA THR A 805 0.62 -12.62 26.40
C THR A 805 -0.57 -12.04 25.60
N PRO A 806 -1.07 -10.84 25.93
CA PRO A 806 -2.34 -10.32 25.38
C PRO A 806 -2.30 -9.90 23.90
N ASP A 807 -1.11 -9.76 23.31
CA ASP A 807 -0.96 -9.42 21.88
C ASP A 807 -1.20 -10.62 20.93
N VAL A 808 -1.64 -11.76 21.46
CA VAL A 808 -1.90 -12.99 20.71
C VAL A 808 -3.28 -12.93 20.05
N VAL A 809 -3.33 -13.26 18.76
CA VAL A 809 -4.56 -13.13 17.95
C VAL A 809 -5.54 -14.26 18.26
N MET A 810 -5.09 -15.52 18.28
CA MET A 810 -5.88 -16.71 18.66
C MET A 810 -4.96 -17.91 18.99
N VAL A 811 -5.23 -18.63 20.08
CA VAL A 811 -4.65 -19.97 20.33
C VAL A 811 -5.75 -21.03 20.31
N TYR A 812 -5.68 -21.94 19.34
CA TYR A 812 -6.54 -23.11 19.24
C TYR A 812 -5.81 -24.33 19.74
N VAL A 813 -6.37 -25.00 20.75
CA VAL A 813 -5.78 -26.21 21.28
C VAL A 813 -6.78 -27.34 21.19
N ASP A 814 -6.42 -28.37 20.40
CA ASP A 814 -7.31 -29.47 20.04
C ASP A 814 -6.69 -30.82 20.40
N VAL A 815 -7.51 -31.87 20.50
CA VAL A 815 -7.10 -33.26 20.65
C VAL A 815 -7.63 -34.07 19.48
N ASP A 816 -6.85 -35.03 18.98
CA ASP A 816 -7.24 -35.84 17.81
C ASP A 816 -8.68 -36.40 17.92
N ALA A 817 -9.50 -36.11 16.91
CA ALA A 817 -10.93 -36.39 16.88
C ALA A 817 -11.28 -37.89 16.88
N GLU A 818 -10.35 -38.75 16.45
CA GLU A 818 -10.53 -40.20 16.51
C GLU A 818 -10.34 -40.78 17.92
N HIS A 819 -9.74 -40.00 18.83
CA HIS A 819 -9.24 -40.48 20.13
C HIS A 819 -9.54 -39.54 21.31
N ALA A 820 -10.50 -38.62 21.16
CA ALA A 820 -10.86 -37.63 22.19
C ALA A 820 -11.24 -38.24 23.56
N ASP A 821 -11.69 -39.51 23.59
CA ASP A 821 -12.03 -40.23 24.83
C ASP A 821 -10.77 -40.64 25.65
N ASP A 822 -9.58 -40.66 25.02
CA ASP A 822 -8.31 -41.15 25.57
C ASP A 822 -7.36 -40.00 26.01
N SER A 823 -7.59 -38.75 25.55
CA SER A 823 -6.73 -37.57 25.80
C SER A 823 -7.31 -36.62 26.85
N PRO A 824 -6.66 -36.40 28.01
CA PRO A 824 -7.31 -35.72 29.12
C PRO A 824 -7.25 -34.17 29.12
N TYR A 825 -6.38 -33.49 28.34
CA TYR A 825 -6.18 -32.04 28.48
C TYR A 825 -5.81 -31.31 27.17
N SER A 826 -6.36 -30.12 26.92
CA SER A 826 -5.85 -29.24 25.84
C SER A 826 -4.47 -28.65 26.20
N VAL A 827 -4.29 -28.17 27.44
CA VAL A 827 -3.01 -27.62 27.93
C VAL A 827 -2.61 -28.33 29.22
N GLY A 828 -1.43 -28.97 29.27
CA GLY A 828 -0.97 -29.65 30.48
C GLY A 828 -0.12 -30.90 30.24
N THR A 829 -0.12 -31.80 31.22
CA THR A 829 0.64 -33.05 31.23
C THR A 829 -0.20 -34.26 30.81
N ALA A 830 0.36 -35.16 30.02
CA ALA A 830 -0.30 -36.40 29.58
C ALA A 830 -0.67 -37.37 30.73
N ASN A 831 0.17 -37.48 31.77
CA ASN A 831 -0.08 -38.39 32.91
C ASN A 831 0.60 -37.92 34.21
N SER A 832 0.40 -38.66 35.30
CA SER A 832 0.97 -38.38 36.64
C SER A 832 2.50 -38.50 36.72
N ASN A 833 3.15 -39.08 35.71
CA ASN A 833 4.59 -39.28 35.66
C ASN A 833 5.29 -38.17 34.85
N SER A 834 4.55 -37.14 34.45
CA SER A 834 5.02 -36.00 33.67
C SER A 834 4.85 -34.73 34.51
N THR A 835 5.74 -33.74 34.35
CA THR A 835 5.60 -32.45 35.03
C THR A 835 5.55 -31.31 34.03
N LEU A 836 4.95 -30.20 34.42
CA LEU A 836 4.95 -28.95 33.69
C LEU A 836 5.23 -27.83 34.68
N GLY A 837 5.89 -26.76 34.23
CA GLY A 837 6.02 -25.52 34.98
C GLY A 837 4.68 -24.80 35.13
N LYS A 838 4.74 -23.48 35.31
CA LYS A 838 3.55 -22.66 35.48
C LYS A 838 2.87 -22.41 34.14
N LEU A 839 1.54 -22.38 34.13
CA LEU A 839 0.78 -21.74 33.07
C LEU A 839 0.60 -20.27 33.45
N ILE A 840 1.11 -19.36 32.63
CA ILE A 840 1.03 -17.92 32.81
C ILE A 840 0.29 -17.34 31.60
N VAL A 841 -0.87 -16.74 31.84
CA VAL A 841 -1.67 -16.08 30.80
C VAL A 841 -1.89 -14.64 31.25
N ASP A 842 -1.48 -13.68 30.43
CA ASP A 842 -1.56 -12.25 30.71
C ASP A 842 -0.86 -11.83 32.02
N GLY A 843 0.27 -12.46 32.31
CA GLY A 843 1.05 -12.21 33.54
C GLY A 843 0.45 -12.81 34.82
N GLU A 844 -0.69 -13.50 34.71
CA GLU A 844 -1.34 -14.17 35.84
C GLU A 844 -1.00 -15.66 35.85
N GLU A 845 -0.70 -16.23 37.02
CA GLU A 845 -0.40 -17.65 37.19
C GLU A 845 -1.69 -18.48 37.34
N TRP A 846 -1.85 -19.49 36.49
CA TRP A 846 -2.99 -20.39 36.47
C TRP A 846 -2.59 -21.72 37.11
N THR A 847 -3.12 -22.01 38.31
CA THR A 847 -2.80 -23.26 39.01
C THR A 847 -3.70 -24.41 38.57
N TYR A 848 -3.09 -25.53 38.17
CA TYR A 848 -3.74 -26.84 38.05
C TYR A 848 -4.28 -27.28 39.42
N ARG A 849 -5.59 -27.55 39.56
CA ARG A 849 -6.11 -28.18 40.78
C ARG A 849 -5.83 -29.68 40.75
N THR A 850 -4.79 -30.10 41.47
CA THR A 850 -4.55 -31.49 41.85
C THR A 850 -5.33 -31.82 43.13
N GLU A 851 -6.55 -32.30 43.00
CA GLU A 851 -7.23 -33.06 44.06
C GLU A 851 -7.96 -34.26 43.44
N LYS A 852 -7.21 -35.35 43.16
CA LYS A 852 -7.65 -36.72 42.77
C LYS A 852 -8.69 -36.83 41.62
N PRO A 853 -8.56 -37.83 40.73
CA PRO A 853 -8.97 -37.71 39.33
C PRO A 853 -10.51 -37.67 39.20
N PHE A 854 -11.07 -36.48 39.08
CA PHE A 854 -12.42 -36.32 38.54
C PHE A 854 -12.32 -36.26 37.02
N ILE A 855 -12.36 -37.47 36.48
CA ILE A 855 -12.90 -37.82 35.18
C ILE A 855 -14.14 -36.96 34.90
N TYR A 856 -14.08 -36.12 33.87
CA TYR A 856 -15.29 -35.87 33.08
C TYR A 856 -15.16 -36.69 31.80
N TYR A 857 -15.88 -37.81 31.79
CA TYR A 857 -16.26 -38.50 30.56
C TYR A 857 -17.06 -37.50 29.72
N GLY A 858 -16.38 -36.83 28.80
CA GLY A 858 -17.04 -36.35 27.59
C GLY A 858 -17.02 -37.48 26.58
N ARG A 859 -17.87 -38.52 26.75
CA ARG A 859 -18.14 -39.44 25.63
C ARG A 859 -18.55 -38.59 24.43
N GLY A 860 -17.64 -38.49 23.47
CA GLY A 860 -17.82 -37.89 22.15
C GLY A 860 -18.35 -36.45 22.11
N TYR A 861 -17.52 -35.44 22.38
CA TYR A 861 -17.73 -34.09 21.83
C TYR A 861 -16.39 -33.40 21.48
N LYS A 862 -16.38 -32.78 20.28
CA LYS A 862 -15.28 -32.02 19.68
C LYS A 862 -15.07 -30.70 20.43
N ASP A 863 -14.33 -30.73 21.54
CA ASP A 863 -14.10 -29.54 22.37
C ASP A 863 -12.76 -28.88 22.00
N THR A 864 -12.79 -27.99 21.00
CA THR A 864 -11.68 -27.06 20.73
C THR A 864 -11.63 -26.02 21.86
N THR A 865 -10.52 -25.98 22.61
CA THR A 865 -10.29 -24.88 23.56
C THR A 865 -9.76 -23.69 22.78
N ILE A 866 -10.55 -22.60 22.75
CA ILE A 866 -10.13 -21.30 22.22
C ILE A 866 -9.68 -20.45 23.40
N ILE A 867 -8.41 -20.09 23.44
CA ILE A 867 -7.91 -19.04 24.33
C ILE A 867 -7.90 -17.75 23.50
N ASP A 868 -8.95 -16.95 23.66
CA ASP A 868 -9.05 -15.62 23.06
C ASP A 868 -8.54 -14.60 24.09
N VAL A 869 -7.43 -13.95 23.75
CA VAL A 869 -6.74 -12.95 24.59
C VAL A 869 -6.73 -11.56 23.94
N GLY A 870 -7.54 -11.34 22.89
CA GLY A 870 -7.59 -10.07 22.16
C GLY A 870 -8.05 -8.87 23.02
N PRO A 871 -7.77 -7.63 22.57
CA PRO A 871 -8.14 -6.42 23.31
C PRO A 871 -9.65 -6.33 23.48
N VAL A 872 -10.11 -6.46 24.72
CA VAL A 872 -11.50 -6.22 25.09
C VAL A 872 -11.80 -4.73 24.88
N ASP A 873 -12.50 -4.42 23.80
CA ASP A 873 -13.00 -3.08 23.51
C ASP A 873 -14.09 -2.74 24.56
N ILE A 874 -13.70 -2.10 25.67
CA ILE A 874 -14.64 -1.67 26.72
C ILE A 874 -15.37 -0.42 26.21
N ALA A 875 -16.34 -0.62 25.32
CA ALA A 875 -17.34 0.39 25.03
C ALA A 875 -18.21 0.62 26.28
N ARG A 876 -18.04 1.80 26.87
CA ARG A 876 -18.78 2.36 28.00
C ARG A 876 -20.27 1.96 28.00
N SER A 877 -20.72 1.24 29.03
CA SER A 877 -22.13 1.26 29.42
C SER A 877 -22.27 1.71 30.88
N LYS A 878 -23.13 2.72 31.06
CA LYS A 878 -23.41 3.46 32.29
C LYS A 878 -23.82 2.52 33.43
N THR A 879 -23.22 2.74 34.59
CA THR A 879 -23.69 2.21 35.88
C THR A 879 -25.06 2.80 36.21
N ILE A 880 -26.07 1.94 36.36
CA ILE A 880 -27.23 2.18 37.23
C ILE A 880 -27.30 0.96 38.16
N GLY A 881 -27.36 1.22 39.46
CA GLY A 881 -26.88 0.33 40.51
C GLY A 881 -27.60 -1.02 40.69
N GLY A 882 -26.89 -1.92 41.38
CA GLY A 882 -27.42 -3.15 41.97
C GLY A 882 -26.91 -4.45 41.34
N ASN A 883 -25.91 -5.10 41.99
CA ASN A 883 -25.39 -6.47 41.79
C ASN A 883 -24.96 -6.91 40.37
N PRO A 884 -23.73 -7.44 40.17
CA PRO A 884 -23.25 -7.86 38.86
C PRO A 884 -23.96 -9.14 38.40
N ARG A 885 -24.94 -9.00 37.50
CA ARG A 885 -25.47 -10.11 36.70
C ARG A 885 -24.59 -10.31 35.46
N MET A 886 -24.28 -11.58 35.18
CA MET A 886 -23.58 -12.06 33.99
C MET A 886 -24.00 -11.31 32.72
N VAL A 887 -23.04 -10.64 32.08
CA VAL A 887 -23.20 -10.11 30.73
C VAL A 887 -23.07 -11.29 29.76
N ASN A 888 -24.16 -11.61 29.08
CA ASN A 888 -24.25 -12.67 28.08
C ASN A 888 -23.60 -12.16 26.78
N LEU A 889 -22.31 -12.48 26.57
CA LEU A 889 -21.52 -12.13 25.37
C LEU A 889 -21.93 -12.96 24.14
N LYS A 890 -23.20 -12.84 23.72
CA LYS A 890 -23.77 -13.56 22.59
C LYS A 890 -23.84 -12.75 21.29
N LYS A 891 -23.25 -11.54 21.24
CA LYS A 891 -23.44 -10.60 20.11
C LYS A 891 -22.19 -10.23 19.28
N THR A 892 -20.99 -10.69 19.62
CA THR A 892 -19.78 -10.38 18.83
C THR A 892 -19.31 -11.53 17.92
N TYR A 893 -19.99 -12.66 17.91
CA TYR A 893 -19.61 -13.86 17.11
C TYR A 893 -20.16 -13.92 15.68
N ASN A 894 -20.86 -12.89 15.19
CA ASN A 894 -21.57 -12.95 13.91
C ASN A 894 -20.82 -12.33 12.69
N ALA A 895 -19.52 -12.05 12.78
CA ALA A 895 -18.79 -11.35 11.71
C ALA A 895 -17.60 -12.10 11.06
N LEU A 896 -17.42 -13.40 11.32
CA LEU A 896 -16.47 -14.24 10.57
C LEU A 896 -17.20 -15.51 10.08
N GLY A 897 -16.95 -15.86 8.82
CA GLY A 897 -17.81 -16.69 7.98
C GLY A 897 -18.26 -18.04 8.57
N ARG A 898 -19.49 -18.41 8.19
CA ARG A 898 -20.11 -19.73 8.42
C ARG A 898 -19.13 -20.87 8.12
N ILE A 899 -18.65 -21.56 9.16
CA ILE A 899 -18.42 -23.01 9.07
C ILE A 899 -19.72 -23.65 9.56
N VAL A 900 -20.48 -24.18 8.60
CA VAL A 900 -21.64 -25.04 8.88
C VAL A 900 -21.09 -26.32 9.50
N ASN A 901 -21.39 -26.56 10.77
CA ASN A 901 -21.37 -27.90 11.32
C ASN A 901 -22.64 -28.12 12.14
N ASP A 902 -23.35 -29.19 11.84
CA ASP A 902 -24.73 -29.49 12.22
C ASP A 902 -25.08 -29.20 13.69
N GLY A 903 -25.91 -28.18 13.92
CA GLY A 903 -27.00 -28.19 14.90
C GLY A 903 -26.73 -28.53 16.37
N ARG A 904 -25.50 -28.47 16.90
CA ARG A 904 -25.22 -28.82 18.31
C ARG A 904 -24.47 -27.73 19.07
N LYS A 905 -24.97 -27.43 20.29
CA LYS A 905 -24.46 -26.41 21.22
C LYS A 905 -23.07 -26.80 21.76
N VAL A 906 -22.07 -25.95 21.54
CA VAL A 906 -20.75 -26.01 22.19
C VAL A 906 -20.88 -25.55 23.65
N ARG A 907 -20.38 -26.33 24.61
CA ARG A 907 -20.17 -25.90 26.01
C ARG A 907 -18.67 -25.72 26.20
N GLY A 908 -18.18 -24.47 26.30
CA GLY A 908 -16.76 -24.19 26.54
C GLY A 908 -16.28 -24.62 27.94
N ALA A 909 -14.99 -24.94 28.04
CA ALA A 909 -14.29 -25.19 29.30
C ALA A 909 -14.18 -23.90 30.14
N TYR A 910 -14.41 -24.00 31.45
CA TYR A 910 -14.30 -22.88 32.39
C TYR A 910 -12.99 -22.98 33.19
N TYR A 911 -12.11 -22.01 33.02
CA TYR A 911 -11.03 -21.76 33.99
C TYR A 911 -11.49 -20.69 34.99
N ARG A 912 -11.20 -20.88 36.29
CA ARG A 912 -11.52 -19.89 37.33
C ARG A 912 -10.28 -19.12 37.74
N LYS A 913 -10.39 -17.78 37.67
CA LYS A 913 -9.49 -16.81 38.29
C LYS A 913 -9.29 -17.17 39.77
N LYS A 914 -8.03 -17.37 40.18
CA LYS A 914 -7.68 -17.49 41.60
C LYS A 914 -7.70 -16.08 42.17
N PHE A 915 -8.79 -15.70 42.84
CA PHE A 915 -8.72 -14.59 43.77
C PHE A 915 -7.83 -15.04 44.92
N LEU A 916 -6.60 -14.54 44.99
CA LEU A 916 -5.89 -14.50 46.26
C LEU A 916 -6.73 -13.63 47.18
N ALA A 917 -7.31 -14.24 48.21
CA ALA A 917 -7.98 -13.50 49.28
C ALA A 917 -6.94 -12.55 49.93
N PRO A 918 -7.39 -11.35 50.38
CA PRO A 918 -6.51 -10.25 50.77
C PRO A 918 -5.51 -10.60 51.87
#